data_AF-A0AAU8N1L3-F1
#
_entry.id   AF-A0AAU8N1L3-F1
#
_cell.length_a   1.000
_cell.length_b   1.000
_cell.length_c   1.000
_cell.angle_alpha   90.00
_cell.angle_beta   90.00
_cell.angle_gamma   90.00
#
_symmetry.space_group_name_H-M   'P 1'
#
loop_
_entity.id
_entity.type
_entity.pdbx_description
1 polymer ?
#
loop_
_entity_poly.entity_id
_entity_poly.type
_entity_poly.pdbx_seq_one_letter_code
_entity_poly.pdbx_strand_id
1 'polypeptide(L)'
;MTHHQGPGSAPSAGGSPGSGGGAPSHPGAAFGIPAHATAEEAVDAVFGGGAGDGGEGIDPALLPYLEAADAPAAGAPDSAVASLSLAEARQARRARAEARSEAEAEDLAALRELVAHNMLASGDPDELDALLAEVDADDSDDWESWEPVLPDTGSDPDGGQDDPARGGDPGEHDAHREALLAAARGVEVSERMRQVEAEILSRAPEHRVQPSLERIEAVMDILGHPERAYRVVHITGTNGKTSTARMVERLLAAAGLRTGRFTSPHLATIRERISLDGEPISEEGFIAAWEDIAPYIAMVDERSQADGGPRMSFFEVLTVMALAAFADHPVDAAIIEVGMGGTWDCTNVVESDVEVITPIGLDHASWLGSTIREVAQNKAGIIKDGATLITSVQAPEAQEVIAAAAAEHRVVWRRELDPDEDPGEPGAGELSVRSRELAVGGQLVTLATAAAVYEDVFVPLHGEYQARNALLALAAAEAFFGGRALPPALVEEGFASTTSPGRLEVLRSSPTVIVDAGHNPHGVAALMPAIEEAFGFRHLIAVIGAMADKDVEGILSILEPACDAVVCVPIDSPRAMDAEDLGAVAREVFGEDRVQVAQALADGVDRAVALSEGEDGPMTASGVLIVGSVVLAAEARALFRRP
;
A
#
# COMPACT_ATOMS: atom_id res chain seq x y z
N MET A 1 47.10 -34.29 -24.05
CA MET A 1 48.49 -34.75 -24.29
C MET A 1 48.71 -34.72 -25.80
N THR A 2 49.24 -33.60 -26.34
CA THR A 2 50.62 -33.37 -26.85
C THR A 2 50.82 -33.91 -28.28
N HIS A 3 51.40 -33.26 -29.30
CA HIS A 3 52.09 -31.96 -29.58
C HIS A 3 52.25 -31.91 -31.13
N HIS A 4 52.30 -30.79 -31.87
CA HIS A 4 53.47 -29.91 -32.16
C HIS A 4 53.02 -28.81 -33.17
N GLN A 5 53.16 -27.50 -32.88
CA GLN A 5 54.24 -26.53 -33.29
C GLN A 5 54.35 -26.30 -34.83
N GLY A 6 54.10 -25.12 -35.42
CA GLY A 6 54.79 -23.79 -35.35
C GLY A 6 55.82 -23.65 -36.51
N PRO A 7 56.35 -22.48 -36.98
CA PRO A 7 56.26 -21.09 -36.47
C PRO A 7 56.21 -19.93 -37.54
N GLY A 8 56.20 -18.67 -37.07
CA GLY A 8 56.85 -17.49 -37.69
C GLY A 8 55.93 -16.47 -38.39
N SER A 9 56.04 -15.15 -38.26
CA SER A 9 56.80 -14.21 -37.41
C SER A 9 56.33 -12.79 -37.79
N ALA A 10 56.18 -11.89 -36.79
CA ALA A 10 55.88 -10.47 -36.96
C ALA A 10 57.07 -9.67 -37.53
N PRO A 11 56.85 -8.39 -37.91
CA PRO A 11 57.46 -7.34 -37.09
C PRO A 11 56.55 -6.14 -36.77
N SER A 12 57.06 -5.37 -35.81
CA SER A 12 56.49 -4.37 -34.92
C SER A 12 56.27 -2.95 -35.47
N ALA A 13 55.24 -2.28 -34.93
CA ALA A 13 55.25 -0.91 -34.39
C ALA A 13 54.00 -0.83 -33.48
N GLY A 14 54.00 -0.44 -32.20
CA GLY A 14 54.74 0.61 -31.51
C GLY A 14 53.70 1.63 -31.03
N GLY A 15 53.30 1.59 -29.75
CA GLY A 15 52.44 2.63 -29.14
C GLY A 15 51.52 2.13 -28.02
N SER A 16 51.89 2.39 -26.77
CA SER A 16 51.08 2.20 -25.56
C SER A 16 49.85 3.14 -25.55
N PRO A 17 48.72 2.76 -24.91
CA PRO A 17 47.57 3.65 -24.77
C PRO A 17 47.82 4.63 -23.62
N GLY A 18 48.00 5.91 -23.97
CA GLY A 18 47.99 7.03 -23.05
C GLY A 18 46.55 7.47 -22.78
N SER A 19 46.21 7.52 -21.50
CA SER A 19 45.05 8.20 -20.92
C SER A 19 45.04 9.71 -21.21
N GLY A 20 43.86 10.28 -21.47
CA GLY A 20 43.53 11.66 -21.10
C GLY A 20 42.99 12.54 -22.24
N GLY A 21 41.71 12.93 -22.14
CA GLY A 21 41.19 14.13 -22.80
C GLY A 21 39.88 14.02 -23.59
N GLY A 22 38.91 13.19 -23.17
CA GLY A 22 37.53 13.36 -23.65
C GLY A 22 36.92 14.60 -23.01
N ALA A 23 36.63 15.63 -23.81
CA ALA A 23 35.91 16.81 -23.34
C ALA A 23 34.52 16.40 -22.83
N PRO A 24 34.02 16.98 -21.73
CA PRO A 24 32.71 16.62 -21.18
C PRO A 24 31.63 16.95 -22.21
N SER A 25 30.76 15.98 -22.49
CA SER A 25 29.54 16.19 -23.27
C SER A 25 28.63 17.14 -22.47
N HIS A 26 28.59 18.41 -22.86
CA HIS A 26 27.63 19.34 -22.29
C HIS A 26 26.27 19.18 -22.98
N PRO A 27 25.14 19.48 -22.30
CA PRO A 27 23.79 19.17 -22.78
C PRO A 27 23.46 19.73 -24.18
N GLY A 28 24.05 20.87 -24.55
CA GLY A 28 23.85 21.53 -25.85
C GLY A 28 24.60 20.94 -27.05
N ALA A 29 25.51 19.99 -26.85
CA ALA A 29 26.34 19.44 -27.94
C ALA A 29 25.52 18.68 -28.99
N ALA A 30 24.39 18.09 -28.60
CA ALA A 30 23.47 17.39 -29.51
C ALA A 30 22.78 18.33 -30.53
N PHE A 31 22.77 19.64 -30.25
CA PHE A 31 22.15 20.67 -31.09
C PHE A 31 23.19 21.61 -31.73
N GLY A 32 24.47 21.23 -31.72
CA GLY A 32 25.55 22.00 -32.36
C GLY A 32 25.98 23.26 -31.60
N ILE A 33 25.51 23.47 -30.37
CA ILE A 33 25.82 24.65 -29.56
C ILE A 33 27.22 24.52 -28.96
N PRO A 34 28.13 25.50 -29.09
CA PRO A 34 29.44 25.45 -28.44
C PRO A 34 29.36 25.54 -26.90
N ALA A 35 30.30 24.90 -26.20
CA ALA A 35 30.34 24.83 -24.72
C ALA A 35 30.39 26.19 -23.99
N HIS A 36 30.64 27.28 -24.71
CA HIS A 36 30.75 28.64 -24.16
C HIS A 36 29.86 29.65 -24.91
N ALA A 37 28.82 29.18 -25.61
CA ALA A 37 27.88 30.05 -26.31
C ALA A 37 27.14 30.96 -25.33
N THR A 38 27.00 32.23 -25.68
CA THR A 38 26.12 33.18 -24.99
C THR A 38 24.65 32.83 -25.25
N ALA A 39 23.73 33.32 -24.40
CA ALA A 39 22.30 33.04 -24.54
C ALA A 39 21.75 33.47 -25.91
N GLU A 40 22.29 34.53 -26.49
CA GLU A 40 21.90 35.02 -27.82
C GLU A 40 22.40 34.08 -28.94
N GLU A 41 23.64 33.58 -28.83
CA GLU A 41 24.23 32.59 -29.76
C GLU A 41 23.55 31.22 -29.69
N ALA A 42 23.06 30.82 -28.52
CA ALA A 42 22.30 29.58 -28.34
C ALA A 42 20.91 29.65 -28.99
N VAL A 43 20.26 30.82 -28.95
CA VAL A 43 18.96 31.03 -29.61
C VAL A 43 19.14 31.10 -31.14
N ASP A 44 20.19 31.75 -31.63
CA ASP A 44 20.49 31.81 -33.07
C ASP A 44 20.86 30.43 -33.63
N ALA A 45 21.55 29.57 -32.88
CA ALA A 45 21.86 28.20 -33.30
C ALA A 45 20.61 27.31 -33.41
N VAL A 46 19.56 27.57 -32.62
CA VAL A 46 18.32 26.79 -32.61
C VAL A 46 17.26 27.37 -33.54
N PHE A 47 17.27 28.69 -33.78
CA PHE A 47 16.19 29.39 -34.48
C PHE A 47 16.63 30.35 -35.60
N GLY A 48 17.93 30.59 -35.80
CA GLY A 48 18.46 31.61 -36.71
C GLY A 48 19.31 31.04 -37.85
N GLY A 49 18.70 30.75 -38.99
CA GLY A 49 19.48 30.30 -40.15
C GLY A 49 18.72 30.07 -41.44
N GLY A 50 18.12 31.13 -42.01
CA GLY A 50 17.59 31.11 -43.37
C GLY A 50 18.37 32.02 -44.33
N ALA A 51 19.36 31.49 -45.05
CA ALA A 51 19.74 31.93 -46.41
C ALA A 51 20.86 31.04 -46.99
N GLY A 52 20.51 30.03 -47.80
CA GLY A 52 21.49 29.32 -48.62
C GLY A 52 21.09 27.91 -49.09
N ASP A 53 20.20 27.86 -50.08
CA ASP A 53 20.03 26.83 -51.12
C ASP A 53 19.88 25.32 -50.74
N GLY A 54 18.73 24.74 -51.11
CA GLY A 54 18.49 23.28 -51.16
C GLY A 54 17.53 22.76 -50.08
N GLY A 55 16.27 22.55 -50.44
CA GLY A 55 15.17 22.36 -49.49
C GLY A 55 15.07 21.00 -48.78
N GLU A 56 14.43 21.04 -47.61
CA GLU A 56 13.23 20.30 -47.25
C GLU A 56 12.50 21.10 -46.14
N GLY A 57 11.24 21.46 -46.39
CA GLY A 57 10.42 22.31 -45.52
C GLY A 57 9.74 21.52 -44.40
N ILE A 58 9.09 22.28 -43.51
CA ILE A 58 8.26 21.77 -42.40
C ILE A 58 7.34 20.63 -42.87
N ASP A 59 7.26 19.57 -42.08
CA ASP A 59 6.41 18.40 -42.33
C ASP A 59 4.95 18.82 -42.57
N PRO A 60 4.35 18.49 -43.73
CA PRO A 60 2.95 18.76 -44.04
C PRO A 60 1.96 18.19 -43.01
N ALA A 61 2.35 17.19 -42.22
CA ALA A 61 1.54 16.60 -41.16
C ALA A 61 1.40 17.49 -39.91
N LEU A 62 2.26 18.51 -39.75
CA LEU A 62 2.24 19.44 -38.61
C LEU A 62 1.47 20.74 -38.89
N LEU A 63 1.10 21.01 -40.14
CA LEU A 63 0.29 22.17 -40.52
C LEU A 63 -1.08 22.24 -39.82
N PRO A 64 -1.83 21.13 -39.63
CA PRO A 64 -3.12 21.18 -38.93
C PRO A 64 -3.02 21.58 -37.45
N TYR A 65 -1.89 21.30 -36.80
CA TYR A 65 -1.65 21.62 -35.40
C TYR A 65 -1.22 23.08 -35.20
N LEU A 66 -0.46 23.62 -36.16
CA LEU A 66 -0.10 25.04 -36.19
C LEU A 66 -1.29 25.93 -36.56
N GLU A 67 -2.20 25.46 -37.42
CA GLU A 67 -3.44 26.17 -37.76
C GLU A 67 -4.49 26.11 -36.65
N ALA A 68 -4.47 25.09 -35.78
CA ALA A 68 -5.38 24.96 -34.63
C ALA A 68 -4.98 25.84 -33.43
N ALA A 69 -3.70 26.16 -33.28
CA ALA A 69 -3.19 27.02 -32.20
C ALA A 69 -3.57 28.51 -32.37
N ASP A 70 -3.89 28.94 -33.59
CA ASP A 70 -4.22 30.32 -33.94
C ASP A 70 -5.72 30.56 -34.26
N ALA A 71 -6.60 29.58 -34.03
CA ALA A 71 -8.03 29.72 -34.34
C ALA A 71 -8.82 30.40 -33.19
N PRO A 72 -9.48 31.55 -33.42
CA PRO A 72 -10.37 32.15 -32.43
C PRO A 72 -11.74 31.45 -32.41
N ALA A 73 -12.32 31.30 -31.20
CA ALA A 73 -13.58 30.63 -30.95
C ALA A 73 -14.74 31.12 -31.86
N ALA A 74 -15.49 30.17 -32.44
CA ALA A 74 -16.49 30.41 -33.47
C ALA A 74 -17.80 31.02 -32.94
N GLY A 75 -18.28 32.09 -33.59
CA GLY A 75 -19.63 32.64 -33.38
C GLY A 75 -19.99 33.87 -34.23
N ALA A 76 -20.53 33.65 -35.44
CA ALA A 76 -21.31 34.58 -36.29
C ALA A 76 -20.55 35.74 -37.04
N PRO A 77 -21.13 36.32 -38.12
CA PRO A 77 -20.68 36.14 -39.50
C PRO A 77 -19.83 37.30 -40.07
N ASP A 78 -19.13 36.98 -41.17
CA ASP A 78 -18.35 37.89 -42.03
C ASP A 78 -19.00 39.27 -42.26
N SER A 79 -18.30 40.33 -41.83
CA SER A 79 -18.04 41.51 -42.68
C SER A 79 -17.08 42.52 -42.03
N ALA A 80 -16.08 42.94 -42.82
CA ALA A 80 -15.24 44.14 -42.67
C ALA A 80 -14.26 44.21 -41.48
N VAL A 81 -13.01 43.81 -41.72
CA VAL A 81 -11.86 44.25 -40.91
C VAL A 81 -11.66 45.76 -41.13
N ALA A 82 -12.26 46.57 -40.27
CA ALA A 82 -11.86 47.96 -40.10
C ALA A 82 -10.54 47.99 -39.33
N SER A 83 -9.52 48.62 -39.90
CA SER A 83 -8.25 48.92 -39.22
C SER A 83 -8.53 49.78 -37.99
N LEU A 84 -8.56 49.17 -36.80
CA LEU A 84 -8.73 49.89 -35.55
C LEU A 84 -7.56 50.85 -35.36
N SER A 85 -7.89 52.11 -35.11
CA SER A 85 -6.92 53.16 -34.82
C SER A 85 -6.21 52.88 -33.49
N LEU A 86 -5.03 53.48 -33.30
CA LEU A 86 -4.23 53.36 -32.08
C LEU A 86 -5.02 53.79 -30.80
N ALA A 87 -6.06 54.62 -30.97
CA ALA A 87 -6.95 55.02 -29.88
C ALA A 87 -7.88 53.87 -29.44
N GLU A 88 -8.44 53.13 -30.40
CA GLU A 88 -9.35 52.00 -30.14
C GLU A 88 -8.60 50.79 -29.55
N ALA A 89 -7.35 50.54 -29.99
CA ALA A 89 -6.51 49.50 -29.39
C ALA A 89 -6.13 49.79 -27.92
N ARG A 90 -5.96 51.07 -27.56
CA ARG A 90 -5.73 51.49 -26.16
C ARG A 90 -6.99 51.34 -25.31
N GLN A 91 -8.15 51.62 -25.89
CA GLN A 91 -9.43 51.44 -25.21
C GLN A 91 -9.73 49.95 -24.95
N ALA A 92 -9.45 49.08 -25.93
CA ALA A 92 -9.57 47.62 -25.75
C ALA A 92 -8.60 47.04 -24.70
N ARG A 93 -7.37 47.56 -24.59
CA ARG A 93 -6.43 47.17 -23.52
C ARG A 93 -6.90 47.62 -22.14
N ARG A 94 -7.47 48.83 -22.02
CA ARG A 94 -8.06 49.29 -20.75
C ARG A 94 -9.25 48.43 -20.36
N ALA A 95 -10.16 48.13 -21.29
CA ALA A 95 -11.30 47.26 -21.03
C ALA A 95 -10.87 45.85 -20.59
N ARG A 96 -9.79 45.28 -21.17
CA ARG A 96 -9.24 43.99 -20.71
C ARG A 96 -8.57 44.05 -19.34
N ALA A 97 -7.90 45.17 -19.01
CA ALA A 97 -7.31 45.35 -17.69
C ALA A 97 -8.39 45.57 -16.62
N GLU A 98 -9.46 46.30 -16.95
CA GLU A 98 -10.64 46.47 -16.11
C GLU A 98 -11.35 45.13 -15.90
N ALA A 99 -11.58 44.35 -16.95
CA ALA A 99 -12.17 43.01 -16.83
C ALA A 99 -11.31 42.04 -16.01
N ARG A 100 -9.97 42.12 -16.11
CA ARG A 100 -9.07 41.31 -15.26
C ARG A 100 -9.11 41.74 -13.81
N SER A 101 -9.16 43.05 -13.54
CA SER A 101 -9.30 43.59 -12.19
C SER A 101 -10.66 43.25 -11.57
N GLU A 102 -11.74 43.18 -12.36
CA GLU A 102 -13.05 42.72 -11.91
C GLU A 102 -13.02 41.23 -11.57
N ALA A 103 -12.39 40.39 -12.41
CA ALA A 103 -12.22 38.97 -12.13
C ALA A 103 -11.35 38.70 -10.89
N GLU A 104 -10.24 39.43 -10.73
CA GLU A 104 -9.39 39.36 -9.53
C GLU A 104 -10.16 39.80 -8.27
N ALA A 105 -11.05 40.79 -8.38
CA ALA A 105 -11.90 41.22 -7.26
C ALA A 105 -12.99 40.18 -6.93
N GLU A 106 -13.54 39.49 -7.92
CA GLU A 106 -14.52 38.42 -7.76
C GLU A 106 -13.90 37.18 -7.10
N ASP A 107 -12.69 36.78 -7.52
CA ASP A 107 -11.92 35.70 -6.89
C ASP A 107 -11.55 36.04 -5.44
N LEU A 108 -11.14 37.29 -5.18
CA LEU A 108 -10.82 37.73 -3.81
C LEU A 108 -12.07 37.72 -2.92
N ALA A 109 -13.23 38.09 -3.47
CA ALA A 109 -14.50 38.02 -2.76
C ALA A 109 -14.90 36.56 -2.45
N ALA A 110 -14.72 35.63 -3.40
CA ALA A 110 -14.99 34.21 -3.20
C ALA A 110 -14.05 33.58 -2.15
N LEU A 111 -12.76 33.91 -2.17
CA LEU A 111 -11.80 33.51 -1.14
C LEU A 111 -12.19 34.04 0.24
N ARG A 112 -12.63 35.29 0.32
CA ARG A 112 -13.08 35.91 1.58
C ARG A 112 -14.29 35.19 2.17
N GLU A 113 -15.27 34.84 1.34
CA GLU A 113 -16.44 34.07 1.77
C GLU A 113 -16.05 32.68 2.28
N LEU A 114 -15.11 32.01 1.62
CA LEU A 114 -14.60 30.70 2.02
C LEU A 114 -13.80 30.75 3.33
N VAL A 115 -13.01 31.79 3.56
CA VAL A 115 -12.31 32.00 4.84
C VAL A 115 -13.30 32.27 5.96
N ALA A 116 -14.33 33.10 5.73
CA ALA A 116 -15.37 33.37 6.71
C ALA A 116 -16.11 32.09 7.13
N HIS A 117 -16.48 31.23 6.18
CA HIS A 117 -17.15 29.94 6.46
C HIS A 117 -16.30 28.94 7.25
N ASN A 118 -14.97 29.00 7.13
CA ASN A 118 -14.08 28.09 7.83
C ASN A 118 -13.65 28.61 9.20
N MET A 119 -13.49 29.93 9.35
CA MET A 119 -12.97 30.54 10.58
C MET A 119 -14.06 31.00 11.54
N LEU A 120 -15.27 31.30 11.04
CA LEU A 120 -16.40 31.77 11.83
C LEU A 120 -17.58 30.79 11.73
N ALA A 121 -18.20 30.50 12.87
CA ALA A 121 -19.38 29.64 12.90
C ALA A 121 -20.60 30.24 12.16
N SER A 122 -20.63 31.57 11.96
CA SER A 122 -21.66 32.29 11.22
C SER A 122 -21.46 32.27 9.71
N GLY A 123 -20.22 32.09 9.24
CA GLY A 123 -19.85 32.20 7.82
C GLY A 123 -20.00 33.60 7.22
N ASP A 124 -20.26 34.64 8.03
CA ASP A 124 -20.54 36.00 7.58
C ASP A 124 -19.23 36.77 7.28
N PRO A 125 -18.97 37.19 6.02
CA PRO A 125 -17.77 37.92 5.66
C PRO A 125 -17.68 39.32 6.31
N ASP A 126 -18.81 39.96 6.61
CA ASP A 126 -18.83 41.28 7.25
C ASP A 126 -18.41 41.18 8.73
N GLU A 127 -18.67 40.04 9.37
CA GLU A 127 -18.22 39.75 10.74
C GLU A 127 -16.71 39.47 10.78
N LEU A 128 -16.18 38.76 9.76
CA LEU A 128 -14.73 38.56 9.58
C LEU A 128 -14.00 39.89 9.45
N ASP A 129 -14.57 40.84 8.71
CA ASP A 129 -13.99 42.17 8.52
C ASP A 129 -14.00 43.00 9.79
N ALA A 130 -15.07 42.92 10.58
CA ALA A 130 -15.14 43.59 11.87
C ALA A 130 -14.07 43.05 12.83
N LEU A 131 -13.87 41.73 12.86
CA LEU A 131 -12.83 41.09 13.68
C LEU A 131 -11.42 41.45 13.22
N LEU A 132 -11.16 41.45 11.92
CA LEU A 132 -9.86 41.87 11.37
C LEU A 132 -9.59 43.35 11.64
N ALA A 133 -10.60 44.21 11.53
CA ALA A 133 -10.48 45.62 11.88
C ALA A 133 -10.30 45.86 13.38
N GLU A 134 -10.84 45.00 14.26
CA GLU A 134 -10.57 45.03 15.70
C GLU A 134 -9.13 44.63 16.01
N VAL A 135 -8.58 43.62 15.32
CA VAL A 135 -7.17 43.21 15.43
C VAL A 135 -6.22 44.29 14.93
N ASP A 136 -6.56 44.96 13.82
CA ASP A 136 -5.77 46.06 13.26
C ASP A 136 -5.92 47.38 14.06
N ALA A 137 -6.95 47.51 14.89
CA ALA A 137 -7.20 48.69 15.75
C ALA A 137 -6.70 48.49 17.19
N ASP A 138 -6.26 47.29 17.56
CA ASP A 138 -5.61 47.03 18.84
C ASP A 138 -4.14 47.46 18.77
N ASP A 139 -3.92 48.79 18.78
CA ASP A 139 -2.63 49.44 19.09
C ASP A 139 -2.27 49.25 20.59
N SER A 140 -2.51 48.08 21.18
CA SER A 140 -1.91 47.73 22.45
C SER A 140 -0.49 47.23 22.19
N ASP A 141 0.45 48.12 22.50
CA ASP A 141 1.90 47.95 22.51
C ASP A 141 2.34 46.78 23.44
N ASP A 142 2.05 45.52 23.09
CA ASP A 142 2.57 44.33 23.80
C ASP A 142 3.33 43.36 22.88
N TRP A 143 3.44 43.68 21.59
CA TRP A 143 4.28 42.92 20.63
C TRP A 143 5.75 43.33 20.65
N GLU A 144 6.13 44.47 21.26
CA GLU A 144 7.54 44.84 21.46
C GLU A 144 8.23 44.08 22.61
N SER A 145 7.51 43.21 23.36
CA SER A 145 8.07 42.43 24.48
C SER A 145 8.48 40.99 24.13
N TRP A 146 8.23 40.54 22.90
CA TRP A 146 8.71 39.24 22.42
C TRP A 146 10.07 39.40 21.72
N GLU A 147 11.14 39.41 22.52
CA GLU A 147 12.50 39.24 21.97
C GLU A 147 12.74 37.75 21.67
N PRO A 148 13.05 37.36 20.42
CA PRO A 148 13.55 36.03 20.14
C PRO A 148 14.93 35.91 20.77
N VAL A 149 15.05 35.11 21.83
CA VAL A 149 16.36 34.74 22.39
C VAL A 149 17.02 33.74 21.43
N LEU A 150 17.63 34.26 20.36
CA LEU A 150 18.63 33.56 19.57
C LEU A 150 19.91 33.43 20.41
N PRO A 151 20.64 32.30 20.35
CA PRO A 151 21.89 32.16 21.07
C PRO A 151 22.88 33.25 20.67
N ASP A 152 23.41 33.89 21.71
CA ASP A 152 24.15 35.14 21.72
C ASP A 152 25.26 35.22 20.67
N THR A 153 25.01 36.00 19.61
CA THR A 153 26.08 36.58 18.80
C THR A 153 25.96 38.11 18.80
N GLY A 154 26.10 38.67 20.00
CA GLY A 154 27.16 39.64 20.17
C GLY A 154 26.74 40.97 20.80
N SER A 155 27.67 41.55 21.55
CA SER A 155 27.86 43.00 21.53
C SER A 155 29.25 43.36 22.04
N ASP A 156 30.00 44.05 21.20
CA ASP A 156 30.93 45.08 21.65
C ASP A 156 30.54 46.34 20.87
N PRO A 157 30.20 47.47 21.51
CA PRO A 157 29.82 48.69 20.83
C PRO A 157 31.03 49.63 20.76
N ASP A 158 31.65 49.77 19.59
CA ASP A 158 32.24 51.05 19.23
C ASP A 158 32.27 51.24 17.72
N GLY A 159 32.05 52.48 17.30
CA GLY A 159 31.59 52.82 15.97
C GLY A 159 32.62 52.71 14.84
N GLY A 160 32.09 52.69 13.62
CA GLY A 160 32.80 53.15 12.43
C GLY A 160 33.00 52.11 11.33
N GLN A 161 32.51 52.49 10.14
CA GLN A 161 32.78 51.95 8.80
C GLN A 161 31.97 50.73 8.33
N ASP A 162 31.25 50.98 7.24
CA ASP A 162 30.66 50.00 6.33
C ASP A 162 31.68 48.90 5.97
N ASP A 163 31.43 47.68 6.43
CA ASP A 163 32.14 46.47 6.01
C ASP A 163 31.16 45.58 5.20
N PRO A 164 31.37 45.35 3.89
CA PRO A 164 30.46 44.56 3.06
C PRO A 164 30.60 43.04 3.27
N ALA A 165 31.05 42.59 4.44
CA ALA A 165 31.45 41.21 4.71
C ALA A 165 30.57 40.46 5.72
N ARG A 166 29.27 40.76 5.83
CA ARG A 166 28.28 39.83 6.41
C ARG A 166 27.54 39.10 5.30
N GLY A 167 28.25 38.16 4.67
CA GLY A 167 27.61 37.09 3.92
C GLY A 167 26.90 36.18 4.92
N GLY A 168 25.57 36.25 4.98
CA GLY A 168 24.78 35.10 5.41
C GLY A 168 25.13 33.93 4.49
N ASP A 169 25.32 32.74 5.05
CA ASP A 169 25.73 31.57 4.29
C ASP A 169 24.70 31.34 3.16
N PRO A 170 25.10 31.45 1.87
CA PRO A 170 24.18 31.20 0.75
C PRO A 170 23.52 29.82 0.85
N GLY A 171 24.16 28.86 1.53
CA GLY A 171 23.65 27.52 1.74
C GLY A 171 22.41 27.43 2.63
N GLU A 172 22.19 28.34 3.59
CA GLU A 172 21.03 28.28 4.50
C GLU A 172 19.74 28.81 3.83
N HIS A 173 19.86 29.85 3.01
CA HIS A 173 18.73 30.38 2.24
C HIS A 173 18.29 29.42 1.12
N ASP A 174 19.24 28.75 0.48
CA ASP A 174 18.96 27.74 -0.54
C ASP A 174 18.34 26.48 0.07
N ALA A 175 18.85 26.00 1.22
CA ALA A 175 18.27 24.86 1.94
C ALA A 175 16.83 25.14 2.42
N HIS A 176 16.56 26.34 2.91
CA HIS A 176 15.21 26.73 3.31
C HIS A 176 14.25 26.79 2.11
N ARG A 177 14.70 27.33 0.98
CA ARG A 177 13.92 27.35 -0.27
C ARG A 177 13.64 25.94 -0.78
N GLU A 178 14.63 25.04 -0.75
CA GLU A 178 14.44 23.64 -1.12
C GLU A 178 13.42 22.94 -0.21
N ALA A 179 13.48 23.19 1.11
CA ALA A 179 12.52 22.67 2.06
C ALA A 179 11.09 23.17 1.80
N LEU A 180 10.93 24.47 1.49
CA LEU A 180 9.62 25.03 1.12
C LEU A 180 9.07 24.43 -0.18
N LEU A 181 9.91 24.25 -1.20
CA LEU A 181 9.51 23.61 -2.45
C LEU A 181 9.15 22.13 -2.25
N ALA A 182 9.88 21.42 -1.40
CA ALA A 182 9.55 20.04 -1.04
C ALA A 182 8.22 19.95 -0.28
N ALA A 183 7.96 20.87 0.66
CA ALA A 183 6.70 20.94 1.37
C ALA A 183 5.52 21.26 0.44
N ALA A 184 5.67 22.21 -0.48
CA ALA A 184 4.64 22.55 -1.47
C ALA A 184 4.32 21.34 -2.36
N ARG A 185 5.35 20.64 -2.87
CA ARG A 185 5.15 19.39 -3.62
C ARG A 185 4.43 18.33 -2.80
N GLY A 186 4.79 18.17 -1.52
CA GLY A 186 4.12 17.22 -0.62
C GLY A 186 2.61 17.50 -0.49
N VAL A 187 2.22 18.77 -0.39
CA VAL A 187 0.80 19.15 -0.33
C VAL A 187 0.07 18.79 -1.62
N GLU A 188 0.66 19.11 -2.79
CA GLU A 188 0.08 18.79 -4.10
C GLU A 188 -0.07 17.27 -4.30
N VAL A 189 0.96 16.49 -3.94
CA VAL A 189 0.94 15.02 -4.04
C VAL A 189 -0.15 14.45 -3.15
N SER A 190 -0.25 14.87 -1.88
CA SER A 190 -1.27 14.36 -0.98
C SER A 190 -2.69 14.78 -1.41
N GLU A 191 -2.87 15.95 -2.02
CA GLU A 191 -4.15 16.33 -2.63
C GLU A 191 -4.51 15.42 -3.80
N ARG A 192 -3.57 15.18 -4.71
CA ARG A 192 -3.80 14.29 -5.85
C ARG A 192 -4.07 12.86 -5.40
N MET A 193 -3.33 12.36 -4.39
CA MET A 193 -3.56 11.05 -3.79
C MET A 193 -5.00 10.90 -3.30
N ARG A 194 -5.53 11.90 -2.57
CA ARG A 194 -6.94 11.90 -2.11
C ARG A 194 -7.94 11.86 -3.27
N GLN A 195 -7.66 12.57 -4.37
CA GLN A 195 -8.53 12.54 -5.55
C GLN A 195 -8.53 11.15 -6.20
N VAL A 196 -7.35 10.55 -6.39
CA VAL A 196 -7.20 9.19 -6.94
C VAL A 196 -7.90 8.16 -6.05
N GLU A 197 -7.72 8.24 -4.73
CA GLU A 197 -8.42 7.37 -3.78
C GLU A 197 -9.94 7.50 -3.92
N ALA A 198 -10.47 8.73 -4.00
CA ALA A 198 -11.90 8.96 -4.20
C ALA A 198 -12.41 8.39 -5.53
N GLU A 199 -11.64 8.52 -6.62
CA GLU A 199 -11.97 7.94 -7.93
C GLU A 199 -12.09 6.40 -7.84
N ILE A 200 -11.14 5.73 -7.17
CA ILE A 200 -11.15 4.28 -6.99
C ILE A 200 -12.26 3.84 -6.03
N LEU A 201 -12.46 4.54 -4.91
CA LEU A 201 -13.50 4.25 -3.91
C LEU A 201 -14.93 4.47 -4.44
N SER A 202 -15.10 5.26 -5.50
CA SER A 202 -16.41 5.43 -6.17
C SER A 202 -16.92 4.14 -6.86
N ARG A 203 -16.03 3.15 -7.06
CA ARG A 203 -16.34 1.89 -7.73
C ARG A 203 -17.03 0.91 -6.78
N ALA A 204 -17.58 -0.17 -7.33
CA ALA A 204 -18.19 -1.21 -6.51
C ALA A 204 -17.15 -1.76 -5.51
N PRO A 205 -17.47 -1.79 -4.21
CA PRO A 205 -16.50 -2.18 -3.17
C PRO A 205 -16.21 -3.68 -3.18
N GLU A 206 -15.10 -4.08 -2.55
CA GLU A 206 -14.58 -5.48 -2.52
C GLU A 206 -15.60 -6.52 -2.01
N HIS A 207 -16.54 -6.13 -1.14
CA HIS A 207 -17.57 -7.01 -0.61
C HIS A 207 -18.79 -7.21 -1.55
N ARG A 208 -18.85 -6.45 -2.66
CA ARG A 208 -19.86 -6.58 -3.71
C ARG A 208 -19.26 -7.37 -4.88
N VAL A 209 -19.21 -8.69 -4.71
CA VAL A 209 -18.58 -9.61 -5.66
C VAL A 209 -19.24 -9.56 -7.04
N GLN A 210 -18.43 -9.50 -8.08
CA GLN A 210 -18.84 -9.53 -9.48
C GLN A 210 -18.12 -10.69 -10.18
N PRO A 211 -18.62 -11.93 -10.06
CA PRO A 211 -17.88 -13.13 -10.44
C PRO A 211 -17.68 -13.21 -11.96
N SER A 212 -16.52 -12.72 -12.43
CA SER A 212 -16.08 -12.76 -13.82
C SER A 212 -14.60 -12.37 -13.88
N LEU A 213 -13.84 -13.01 -14.78
CA LEU A 213 -12.48 -12.60 -15.14
C LEU A 213 -12.45 -11.74 -16.41
N GLU A 214 -13.57 -11.60 -17.12
CA GLU A 214 -13.60 -11.00 -18.46
C GLU A 214 -13.08 -9.55 -18.48
N ARG A 215 -13.40 -8.76 -17.45
CA ARG A 215 -12.95 -7.36 -17.37
C ARG A 215 -11.47 -7.26 -17.07
N ILE A 216 -10.96 -8.05 -16.11
CA ILE A 216 -9.54 -8.03 -15.76
C ILE A 216 -8.70 -8.56 -16.95
N GLU A 217 -9.13 -9.65 -17.59
CA GLU A 217 -8.49 -10.20 -18.79
C GLU A 217 -8.47 -9.19 -19.95
N ALA A 218 -9.56 -8.46 -20.17
CA ALA A 218 -9.63 -7.44 -21.21
C ALA A 218 -8.62 -6.30 -20.98
N VAL A 219 -8.44 -5.87 -19.72
CA VAL A 219 -7.43 -4.84 -19.41
C VAL A 219 -6.01 -5.39 -19.53
N MET A 220 -5.75 -6.62 -19.08
CA MET A 220 -4.43 -7.25 -19.24
C MET A 220 -4.04 -7.39 -20.72
N ASP A 221 -4.99 -7.77 -21.58
CA ASP A 221 -4.77 -7.85 -23.03
C ASP A 221 -4.38 -6.48 -23.64
N ILE A 222 -5.10 -5.41 -23.26
CA ILE A 222 -4.79 -4.05 -23.72
C ILE A 222 -3.41 -3.58 -23.22
N LEU A 223 -3.06 -3.90 -21.98
CA LEU A 223 -1.78 -3.57 -21.37
C LEU A 223 -0.60 -4.43 -21.88
N GLY A 224 -0.87 -5.43 -22.73
CA GLY A 224 0.17 -6.30 -23.27
C GLY A 224 0.69 -7.34 -22.29
N HIS A 225 -0.15 -7.77 -21.35
CA HIS A 225 0.11 -8.82 -20.36
C HIS A 225 1.27 -8.53 -19.38
N PRO A 226 1.24 -7.41 -18.62
CA PRO A 226 2.28 -7.10 -17.63
C PRO A 226 2.43 -8.20 -16.56
N GLU A 227 1.35 -8.92 -16.26
CA GLU A 227 1.31 -10.03 -15.30
C GLU A 227 2.18 -11.24 -15.68
N ARG A 228 2.72 -11.28 -16.91
CA ARG A 228 3.59 -12.34 -17.42
C ARG A 228 5.07 -11.95 -17.44
N ALA A 229 5.43 -10.75 -16.98
CA ALA A 229 6.80 -10.24 -17.01
C ALA A 229 7.70 -10.78 -15.87
N TYR A 230 7.10 -11.36 -14.84
CA TYR A 230 7.77 -11.80 -13.62
C TYR A 230 7.18 -13.12 -13.12
N ARG A 231 7.84 -13.75 -12.15
CA ARG A 231 7.41 -15.02 -11.55
C ARG A 231 6.43 -14.78 -10.42
N VAL A 232 5.48 -15.70 -10.19
CA VAL A 232 4.37 -15.47 -9.27
C VAL A 232 4.23 -16.55 -8.21
N VAL A 233 4.07 -16.13 -6.96
CA VAL A 233 3.55 -16.94 -5.85
C VAL A 233 2.12 -16.49 -5.56
N HIS A 234 1.13 -17.36 -5.79
CA HIS A 234 -0.29 -17.04 -5.64
C HIS A 234 -0.87 -17.70 -4.38
N ILE A 235 -1.48 -16.92 -3.49
CA ILE A 235 -1.82 -17.37 -2.13
C ILE A 235 -3.30 -17.18 -1.87
N THR A 236 -4.01 -18.28 -1.55
CA THR A 236 -5.38 -18.26 -1.06
C THR A 236 -5.52 -19.00 0.27
N GLY A 237 -6.72 -18.93 0.84
CA GLY A 237 -7.13 -19.55 2.10
C GLY A 237 -8.11 -18.68 2.86
N THR A 238 -8.60 -19.15 4.00
CA THR A 238 -9.52 -18.38 4.83
C THR A 238 -8.71 -17.48 5.78
N ASN A 239 -7.76 -18.06 6.51
CA ASN A 239 -6.90 -17.33 7.44
C ASN A 239 -5.41 -17.58 7.11
N GLY A 240 -4.53 -16.64 7.46
CA GLY A 240 -3.07 -16.78 7.29
C GLY A 240 -2.50 -16.28 5.95
N LYS A 241 -3.33 -15.97 4.96
CA LYS A 241 -2.91 -15.47 3.63
C LYS A 241 -1.89 -14.32 3.70
N THR A 242 -2.27 -13.20 4.31
CA THR A 242 -1.40 -12.02 4.44
C THR A 242 -0.10 -12.32 5.20
N SER A 243 -0.15 -13.08 6.30
CA SER A 243 1.06 -13.46 7.05
C SER A 243 2.01 -14.30 6.20
N THR A 244 1.48 -15.32 5.51
CA THR A 244 2.25 -16.16 4.60
C THR A 244 2.83 -15.35 3.44
N ALA A 245 2.06 -14.43 2.84
CA ALA A 245 2.53 -13.54 1.77
C ALA A 245 3.72 -12.67 2.22
N ARG A 246 3.64 -12.11 3.43
CA ARG A 246 4.73 -11.28 4.00
C ARG A 246 5.97 -12.12 4.31
N MET A 247 5.81 -13.33 4.83
CA MET A 247 6.93 -14.25 5.08
C MET A 247 7.61 -14.70 3.77
N VAL A 248 6.83 -15.03 2.73
CA VAL A 248 7.38 -15.38 1.41
C VAL A 248 8.17 -14.21 0.83
N GLU A 249 7.60 -13.00 0.86
CA GLU A 249 8.29 -11.78 0.40
C GLU A 249 9.65 -11.63 1.08
N ARG A 250 9.75 -11.78 2.41
CA ARG A 250 11.02 -11.60 3.14
C ARG A 250 12.03 -12.69 2.83
N LEU A 251 11.60 -13.94 2.67
CA LEU A 251 12.49 -15.03 2.26
C LEU A 251 13.05 -14.83 0.85
N LEU A 252 12.21 -14.38 -0.10
CA LEU A 252 12.64 -14.08 -1.47
C LEU A 252 13.53 -12.83 -1.51
N ALA A 253 13.22 -11.79 -0.72
CA ALA A 253 14.06 -10.60 -0.60
C ALA A 253 15.43 -10.91 0.00
N ALA A 254 15.51 -11.76 1.04
CA ALA A 254 16.77 -12.23 1.61
C ALA A 254 17.62 -13.05 0.61
N ALA A 255 16.99 -13.61 -0.43
CA ALA A 255 17.68 -14.23 -1.56
C ALA A 255 18.24 -13.22 -2.58
N GLY A 256 18.01 -11.92 -2.37
CA GLY A 256 18.43 -10.85 -3.27
C GLY A 256 17.47 -10.58 -4.44
N LEU A 257 16.23 -11.07 -4.37
CA LEU A 257 15.21 -10.79 -5.39
C LEU A 257 14.49 -9.49 -5.11
N ARG A 258 14.15 -8.74 -6.17
CA ARG A 258 13.21 -7.63 -6.10
C ARG A 258 11.80 -8.17 -6.01
N THR A 259 11.04 -7.70 -5.05
CA THR A 259 9.72 -8.28 -4.74
C THR A 259 8.60 -7.28 -4.95
N GLY A 260 7.51 -7.73 -5.57
CA GLY A 260 6.22 -7.08 -5.54
C GLY A 260 5.29 -7.87 -4.65
N ARG A 261 4.52 -7.22 -3.77
CA ARG A 261 3.51 -7.90 -2.95
C ARG A 261 2.16 -7.22 -3.06
N PHE A 262 1.14 -7.99 -3.41
CA PHE A 262 -0.26 -7.57 -3.43
C PHE A 262 -1.02 -8.24 -2.30
N THR A 263 -1.57 -7.48 -1.35
CA THR A 263 -2.27 -8.01 -0.16
C THR A 263 -3.57 -7.28 0.14
N SER A 264 -4.50 -7.92 0.85
CA SER A 264 -5.75 -7.30 1.28
C SER A 264 -6.30 -7.83 2.61
N PRO A 265 -7.15 -7.05 3.30
CA PRO A 265 -7.30 -5.60 3.14
C PRO A 265 -6.08 -4.83 3.71
N HIS A 266 -6.05 -3.50 3.54
CA HIS A 266 -5.07 -2.64 4.22
C HIS A 266 -5.50 -2.34 5.66
N LEU A 267 -4.55 -1.91 6.49
CA LEU A 267 -4.82 -1.38 7.83
C LEU A 267 -4.93 0.15 7.79
N ALA A 268 -3.86 0.88 7.50
CA ALA A 268 -3.84 2.34 7.62
C ALA A 268 -3.99 3.07 6.28
N THR A 269 -3.36 2.59 5.22
CA THR A 269 -3.39 3.25 3.89
C THR A 269 -3.60 2.25 2.76
N ILE A 270 -4.34 2.66 1.72
CA ILE A 270 -4.57 1.84 0.53
C ILE A 270 -3.28 1.38 -0.15
N ARG A 271 -2.19 2.15 0.01
CA ARG A 271 -0.86 1.85 -0.53
C ARG A 271 -0.28 0.57 0.04
N GLU A 272 -0.65 0.14 1.25
CA GLU A 272 -0.21 -1.14 1.82
C GLU A 272 -0.61 -2.36 0.96
N ARG A 273 -1.64 -2.20 0.13
CA ARG A 273 -2.09 -3.25 -0.78
C ARG A 273 -1.09 -3.51 -1.90
N ILE A 274 -0.24 -2.54 -2.25
CA ILE A 274 0.78 -2.65 -3.29
C ILE A 274 2.13 -2.31 -2.65
N SER A 275 2.95 -3.33 -2.40
CA SER A 275 4.29 -3.13 -1.85
C SER A 275 5.38 -3.48 -2.86
N LEU A 276 6.44 -2.68 -2.87
CA LEU A 276 7.62 -2.83 -3.71
C LEU A 276 8.84 -2.97 -2.79
N ASP A 277 9.61 -4.03 -2.94
CA ASP A 277 10.80 -4.34 -2.14
C ASP A 277 10.53 -4.31 -0.61
N GLY A 278 9.32 -4.73 -0.23
CA GLY A 278 8.90 -4.81 1.16
C GLY A 278 8.26 -3.55 1.76
N GLU A 279 8.22 -2.45 1.01
CA GLU A 279 7.63 -1.19 1.46
C GLU A 279 6.35 -0.87 0.66
N PRO A 280 5.30 -0.28 1.27
CA PRO A 280 4.17 0.25 0.52
C PRO A 280 4.64 1.21 -0.58
N ILE A 281 4.02 1.14 -1.76
CA ILE A 281 4.30 2.07 -2.86
C ILE A 281 4.16 3.53 -2.37
N SER A 282 5.00 4.44 -2.87
CA SER A 282 4.92 5.85 -2.49
C SER A 282 3.62 6.50 -2.97
N GLU A 283 3.26 7.67 -2.45
CA GLU A 283 2.08 8.40 -2.94
C GLU A 283 2.23 8.73 -4.43
N GLU A 284 3.41 9.22 -4.85
CA GLU A 284 3.70 9.50 -6.25
C GLU A 284 3.65 8.25 -7.12
N GLY A 285 4.19 7.12 -6.61
CA GLY A 285 4.14 5.85 -7.33
C GLY A 285 2.71 5.32 -7.47
N PHE A 286 1.86 5.51 -6.45
CA PHE A 286 0.45 5.12 -6.51
C PHE A 286 -0.33 5.98 -7.50
N ILE A 287 -0.09 7.29 -7.52
CA ILE A 287 -0.69 8.22 -8.48
C ILE A 287 -0.26 7.85 -9.90
N ALA A 288 1.05 7.65 -10.13
CA ALA A 288 1.57 7.25 -11.43
C ALA A 288 0.95 5.92 -11.90
N ALA A 289 0.94 4.90 -11.04
CA ALA A 289 0.34 3.60 -11.35
C ALA A 289 -1.16 3.70 -11.71
N TRP A 290 -1.91 4.61 -11.08
CA TRP A 290 -3.29 4.87 -11.45
C TRP A 290 -3.40 5.58 -12.80
N GLU A 291 -2.65 6.66 -13.00
CA GLU A 291 -2.70 7.49 -14.20
C GLU A 291 -2.29 6.71 -15.46
N ASP A 292 -1.32 5.79 -15.33
CA ASP A 292 -0.87 4.92 -16.39
C ASP A 292 -1.97 3.94 -16.84
N ILE A 293 -2.79 3.42 -15.91
CA ILE A 293 -3.82 2.43 -16.23
C ILE A 293 -5.21 3.04 -16.51
N ALA A 294 -5.48 4.23 -16.00
CA ALA A 294 -6.82 4.83 -15.98
C ALA A 294 -7.48 4.92 -17.38
N PRO A 295 -6.77 5.27 -18.46
CA PRO A 295 -7.35 5.27 -19.81
C PRO A 295 -7.84 3.88 -20.25
N TYR A 296 -7.09 2.82 -19.94
CA TYR A 296 -7.45 1.45 -20.33
C TYR A 296 -8.60 0.90 -19.49
N ILE A 297 -8.63 1.25 -18.20
CA ILE A 297 -9.79 0.98 -17.34
C ILE A 297 -11.04 1.66 -17.91
N ALA A 298 -10.94 2.91 -18.36
CA ALA A 298 -12.07 3.62 -18.96
C ALA A 298 -12.58 2.92 -20.23
N MET A 299 -11.69 2.46 -21.11
CA MET A 299 -12.07 1.71 -22.31
C MET A 299 -12.84 0.42 -21.98
N VAL A 300 -12.41 -0.33 -20.96
CA VAL A 300 -13.09 -1.56 -20.52
C VAL A 300 -14.39 -1.26 -19.78
N ASP A 301 -14.43 -0.21 -18.95
CA ASP A 301 -15.65 0.27 -18.30
C ASP A 301 -16.71 0.64 -19.35
N GLU A 302 -16.36 1.46 -20.35
CA GLU A 302 -17.26 1.88 -21.45
C GLU A 302 -17.80 0.69 -22.23
N ARG A 303 -16.92 -0.26 -22.59
CA ARG A 303 -17.32 -1.48 -23.29
C ARG A 303 -18.27 -2.32 -22.45
N SER A 304 -17.94 -2.56 -21.17
CA SER A 304 -18.80 -3.35 -20.28
C SER A 304 -20.17 -2.70 -20.13
N GLN A 305 -20.22 -1.37 -19.95
CA GLN A 305 -21.48 -0.63 -19.85
C GLN A 305 -22.30 -0.66 -21.14
N ALA A 306 -21.66 -0.57 -22.31
CA ALA A 306 -22.34 -0.70 -23.60
C ALA A 306 -23.02 -2.07 -23.77
N ASP A 307 -22.42 -3.12 -23.20
CA ASP A 307 -22.97 -4.48 -23.17
C ASP A 307 -23.94 -4.72 -21.99
N GLY A 308 -24.26 -3.69 -21.20
CA GLY A 308 -25.17 -3.76 -20.04
C GLY A 308 -24.54 -4.30 -18.75
N GLY A 309 -23.22 -4.46 -18.74
CA GLY A 309 -22.42 -4.86 -17.57
C GLY A 309 -22.01 -3.70 -16.65
N PRO A 310 -21.43 -4.02 -15.48
CA PRO A 310 -20.92 -3.04 -14.54
C PRO A 310 -19.52 -2.52 -14.92
N ARG A 311 -19.14 -1.37 -14.37
CA ARG A 311 -17.75 -0.93 -14.32
C ARG A 311 -16.90 -1.93 -13.54
N MET A 312 -15.60 -1.94 -13.81
CA MET A 312 -14.61 -2.63 -12.97
C MET A 312 -14.76 -2.18 -11.52
N SER A 313 -14.76 -3.18 -10.64
CA SER A 313 -14.79 -3.01 -9.19
C SER A 313 -13.51 -2.38 -8.66
N PHE A 314 -13.60 -1.90 -7.41
CA PHE A 314 -12.46 -1.39 -6.66
C PHE A 314 -11.28 -2.38 -6.64
N PHE A 315 -11.57 -3.66 -6.39
CA PHE A 315 -10.53 -4.69 -6.23
C PHE A 315 -9.90 -5.09 -7.57
N GLU A 316 -10.69 -5.12 -8.65
CA GLU A 316 -10.15 -5.33 -10.01
C GLU A 316 -9.19 -4.21 -10.39
N VAL A 317 -9.55 -2.94 -10.14
CA VAL A 317 -8.67 -1.80 -10.43
C VAL A 317 -7.36 -1.88 -9.67
N LEU A 318 -7.39 -2.13 -8.35
CA LEU A 318 -6.16 -2.28 -7.58
C LEU A 318 -5.31 -3.46 -8.04
N THR A 319 -5.94 -4.55 -8.50
CA THR A 319 -5.22 -5.68 -9.08
C THR A 319 -4.50 -5.27 -10.37
N VAL A 320 -5.16 -4.54 -11.28
CA VAL A 320 -4.51 -3.98 -12.48
C VAL A 320 -3.33 -3.09 -12.09
N MET A 321 -3.54 -2.16 -11.14
CA MET A 321 -2.48 -1.25 -10.68
C MET A 321 -1.27 -2.02 -10.16
N ALA A 322 -1.49 -3.03 -9.32
CA ALA A 322 -0.42 -3.83 -8.75
C ALA A 322 0.36 -4.59 -9.83
N LEU A 323 -0.34 -5.26 -10.74
CA LEU A 323 0.30 -6.06 -11.80
C LEU A 323 1.10 -5.18 -12.78
N ALA A 324 0.56 -4.01 -13.15
CA ALA A 324 1.29 -3.04 -13.97
C ALA A 324 2.51 -2.48 -13.22
N ALA A 325 2.33 -2.00 -11.98
CA ALA A 325 3.42 -1.43 -11.19
C ALA A 325 4.56 -2.41 -10.94
N PHE A 326 4.29 -3.72 -10.82
CA PHE A 326 5.33 -4.74 -10.67
C PHE A 326 6.16 -4.93 -11.95
N ALA A 327 5.55 -4.76 -13.12
CA ALA A 327 6.26 -4.78 -14.40
C ALA A 327 7.10 -3.51 -14.58
N ASP A 328 6.57 -2.34 -14.18
CA ASP A 328 7.25 -1.04 -14.30
C ASP A 328 8.38 -0.85 -13.28
N HIS A 329 8.25 -1.44 -12.08
CA HIS A 329 9.30 -1.53 -11.05
C HIS A 329 10.03 -2.88 -11.14
N PRO A 330 10.48 -3.31 -12.33
CA PRO A 330 10.67 -4.71 -12.76
C PRO A 330 11.10 -5.63 -11.61
N VAL A 331 10.09 -6.26 -11.00
CA VAL A 331 10.27 -7.19 -9.88
C VAL A 331 10.69 -8.56 -10.42
N ASP A 332 11.45 -9.30 -9.65
CA ASP A 332 11.81 -10.69 -9.99
C ASP A 332 10.69 -11.67 -9.58
N ALA A 333 9.99 -11.35 -8.50
CA ALA A 333 8.93 -12.17 -7.92
C ALA A 333 7.76 -11.32 -7.43
N ALA A 334 6.55 -11.68 -7.84
CA ALA A 334 5.31 -11.12 -7.31
C ALA A 334 4.62 -12.12 -6.38
N ILE A 335 4.30 -11.67 -5.16
CA ILE A 335 3.55 -12.42 -4.16
C ILE A 335 2.13 -11.87 -4.15
N ILE A 336 1.19 -12.64 -4.66
CA ILE A 336 -0.18 -12.20 -4.90
C ILE A 336 -1.12 -12.92 -3.93
N GLU A 337 -1.73 -12.17 -3.01
CA GLU A 337 -2.81 -12.65 -2.16
C GLU A 337 -4.15 -12.53 -2.89
N VAL A 338 -4.92 -13.62 -2.87
CA VAL A 338 -6.32 -13.65 -3.32
C VAL A 338 -7.20 -12.83 -2.38
N GLY A 339 -8.03 -11.95 -2.93
CA GLY A 339 -8.97 -11.15 -2.14
C GLY A 339 -10.08 -12.02 -1.55
N MET A 340 -10.82 -12.73 -2.39
CA MET A 340 -11.89 -13.63 -1.95
C MET A 340 -11.98 -14.88 -2.82
N GLY A 341 -12.01 -16.05 -2.17
CA GLY A 341 -12.22 -17.31 -2.89
C GLY A 341 -10.97 -17.76 -3.65
N GLY A 342 -11.05 -17.85 -4.98
CA GLY A 342 -9.97 -18.28 -5.87
C GLY A 342 -10.40 -18.24 -7.33
N THR A 343 -11.32 -19.14 -7.73
CA THR A 343 -11.75 -19.34 -9.13
C THR A 343 -12.05 -18.04 -9.89
N TRP A 344 -12.83 -17.15 -9.26
CA TRP A 344 -13.35 -15.93 -9.86
C TRP A 344 -12.73 -14.66 -9.29
N ASP A 345 -11.69 -14.80 -8.47
CA ASP A 345 -10.95 -13.64 -7.96
C ASP A 345 -10.13 -13.02 -9.09
N CYS A 346 -10.11 -11.70 -9.20
CA CYS A 346 -9.41 -11.03 -10.29
C CYS A 346 -7.90 -11.28 -10.29
N THR A 347 -7.31 -11.66 -9.15
CA THR A 347 -5.90 -12.09 -9.12
C THR A 347 -5.66 -13.40 -9.84
N ASN A 348 -6.71 -14.20 -10.12
CA ASN A 348 -6.59 -15.49 -10.81
C ASN A 348 -6.24 -15.36 -12.30
N VAL A 349 -6.06 -14.15 -12.82
CA VAL A 349 -5.54 -13.87 -14.17
C VAL A 349 -4.04 -14.21 -14.33
N VAL A 350 -3.29 -14.28 -13.21
CA VAL A 350 -1.83 -14.51 -13.22
C VAL A 350 -1.47 -15.95 -13.59
N GLU A 351 -0.32 -16.17 -14.22
CA GLU A 351 0.26 -17.51 -14.39
C GLU A 351 1.24 -17.78 -13.23
N SER A 352 0.87 -18.64 -12.27
CA SER A 352 1.63 -18.90 -11.05
C SER A 352 2.67 -20.01 -11.18
N ASP A 353 3.87 -19.79 -10.63
CA ASP A 353 4.89 -20.83 -10.44
C ASP A 353 4.62 -21.68 -9.19
N VAL A 354 4.12 -21.00 -8.15
CA VAL A 354 3.87 -21.59 -6.83
C VAL A 354 2.51 -21.14 -6.34
N GLU A 355 1.70 -22.09 -5.87
CA GLU A 355 0.36 -21.84 -5.35
C GLU A 355 0.29 -22.31 -3.91
N VAL A 356 -0.24 -21.45 -3.04
CA VAL A 356 -0.35 -21.75 -1.61
C VAL A 356 -1.82 -21.70 -1.18
N ILE A 357 -2.29 -22.77 -0.56
CA ILE A 357 -3.60 -22.81 0.10
C ILE A 357 -3.39 -22.94 1.61
N THR A 358 -3.57 -21.82 2.31
CA THR A 358 -3.58 -21.76 3.77
C THR A 358 -4.90 -22.37 4.32
N PRO A 359 -5.11 -22.47 5.66
CA PRO A 359 -6.26 -23.17 6.20
C PRO A 359 -7.60 -22.66 5.65
N ILE A 360 -8.46 -23.61 5.26
CA ILE A 360 -9.81 -23.36 4.79
C ILE A 360 -10.79 -23.53 5.94
N GLY A 361 -11.49 -22.44 6.25
CA GLY A 361 -12.62 -22.39 7.17
C GLY A 361 -13.80 -21.67 6.54
N LEU A 362 -14.94 -21.70 7.22
CA LEU A 362 -16.12 -20.94 6.81
C LEU A 362 -15.87 -19.43 6.97
N ASP A 363 -15.97 -18.70 5.87
CA ASP A 363 -16.05 -17.24 5.81
C ASP A 363 -16.70 -16.86 4.48
N HIS A 364 -17.29 -15.67 4.40
CA HIS A 364 -17.96 -15.16 3.20
C HIS A 364 -19.03 -16.13 2.65
N ALA A 365 -19.85 -16.69 3.54
CA ALA A 365 -20.78 -17.76 3.21
C ALA A 365 -21.82 -17.39 2.13
N SER A 366 -22.14 -16.10 2.00
CA SER A 366 -23.01 -15.57 0.95
C SER A 366 -22.44 -15.73 -0.47
N TRP A 367 -21.13 -15.89 -0.61
CA TRP A 367 -20.42 -15.95 -1.90
C TRP A 367 -19.73 -17.28 -2.15
N LEU A 368 -19.05 -17.82 -1.13
CA LEU A 368 -18.25 -19.04 -1.26
C LEU A 368 -19.02 -20.31 -0.91
N GLY A 369 -20.25 -20.19 -0.42
CA GLY A 369 -21.08 -21.29 0.03
C GLY A 369 -21.07 -21.46 1.55
N SER A 370 -21.97 -22.31 2.02
CA SER A 370 -22.22 -22.54 3.46
C SER A 370 -21.47 -23.75 4.01
N THR A 371 -20.71 -24.44 3.16
CA THR A 371 -19.98 -25.67 3.51
C THR A 371 -18.50 -25.55 3.20
N ILE A 372 -17.66 -26.24 3.98
CA ILE A 372 -16.20 -26.31 3.75
C ILE A 372 -15.88 -26.80 2.34
N ARG A 373 -16.67 -27.74 1.81
CA ARG A 373 -16.50 -28.27 0.44
C ARG A 373 -16.70 -27.20 -0.63
N GLU A 374 -17.74 -26.38 -0.53
CA GLU A 374 -17.99 -25.29 -1.49
C GLU A 374 -16.88 -24.24 -1.44
N VAL A 375 -16.47 -23.85 -0.24
CA VAL A 375 -15.34 -22.91 -0.05
C VAL A 375 -14.06 -23.48 -0.65
N ALA A 376 -13.78 -24.77 -0.43
CA ALA A 376 -12.62 -25.45 -0.98
C ALA A 376 -12.66 -25.56 -2.51
N GLN A 377 -13.82 -25.81 -3.11
CA GLN A 377 -13.98 -25.87 -4.57
C GLN A 377 -13.61 -24.54 -5.21
N ASN A 378 -14.05 -23.43 -4.62
CA ASN A 378 -13.72 -22.11 -5.13
C ASN A 378 -12.22 -21.79 -4.94
N LYS A 379 -11.65 -22.09 -3.76
CA LYS A 379 -10.23 -21.85 -3.48
C LYS A 379 -9.29 -22.70 -4.32
N ALA A 380 -9.64 -23.97 -4.58
CA ALA A 380 -8.88 -24.86 -5.44
C ALA A 380 -8.85 -24.40 -6.91
N GLY A 381 -9.70 -23.45 -7.31
CA GLY A 381 -9.70 -22.87 -8.64
C GLY A 381 -8.50 -21.98 -8.97
N ILE A 382 -7.60 -21.73 -8.01
CA ILE A 382 -6.29 -21.14 -8.33
C ILE A 382 -5.30 -22.16 -8.88
N ILE A 383 -5.57 -23.46 -8.73
CA ILE A 383 -4.61 -24.52 -9.08
C ILE A 383 -4.46 -24.58 -10.61
N LYS A 384 -3.24 -24.37 -11.10
CA LYS A 384 -2.95 -24.34 -12.54
C LYS A 384 -1.88 -25.36 -12.94
N ASP A 385 -1.89 -25.71 -14.21
CA ASP A 385 -0.92 -26.63 -14.79
C ASP A 385 0.51 -26.07 -14.64
N GLY A 386 1.44 -26.93 -14.21
CA GLY A 386 2.86 -26.60 -14.11
C GLY A 386 3.28 -25.93 -12.80
N ALA A 387 2.34 -25.49 -11.96
CA ALA A 387 2.65 -24.93 -10.64
C ALA A 387 3.05 -25.99 -9.62
N THR A 388 3.76 -25.57 -8.56
CA THR A 388 3.94 -26.36 -7.34
C THR A 388 2.92 -25.90 -6.29
N LEU A 389 2.10 -26.84 -5.81
CA LEU A 389 1.07 -26.59 -4.82
C LEU A 389 1.59 -26.86 -3.40
N ILE A 390 1.45 -25.89 -2.51
CA ILE A 390 1.78 -25.96 -1.09
C ILE A 390 0.49 -25.79 -0.27
N THR A 391 0.19 -26.71 0.65
CA THR A 391 -1.02 -26.59 1.48
C THR A 391 -0.75 -26.85 2.95
N SER A 392 -1.46 -26.13 3.81
CA SER A 392 -1.54 -26.46 5.24
C SER A 392 -2.32 -27.76 5.47
N VAL A 393 -2.40 -28.20 6.72
CA VAL A 393 -3.45 -29.12 7.17
C VAL A 393 -4.82 -28.49 6.86
N GLN A 394 -5.75 -29.33 6.41
CA GLN A 394 -7.11 -28.98 5.99
C GLN A 394 -8.10 -29.95 6.62
N ALA A 395 -9.34 -29.50 6.80
CA ALA A 395 -10.44 -30.43 7.10
C ALA A 395 -10.60 -31.47 5.98
N PRO A 396 -11.02 -32.72 6.29
CA PRO A 396 -11.14 -33.80 5.31
C PRO A 396 -11.90 -33.42 4.03
N GLU A 397 -12.98 -32.66 4.14
CA GLU A 397 -13.79 -32.25 2.99
C GLU A 397 -13.07 -31.26 2.07
N ALA A 398 -12.23 -30.38 2.62
CA ALA A 398 -11.39 -29.48 1.84
C ALA A 398 -10.21 -30.24 1.22
N GLN A 399 -9.60 -31.13 2.00
CA GLN A 399 -8.49 -31.98 1.59
C GLN A 399 -8.83 -32.85 0.37
N GLU A 400 -10.02 -33.45 0.34
CA GLU A 400 -10.50 -34.23 -0.81
C GLU A 400 -10.62 -33.39 -2.09
N VAL A 401 -11.13 -32.16 -1.98
CA VAL A 401 -11.30 -31.26 -3.12
C VAL A 401 -9.94 -30.82 -3.67
N ILE A 402 -9.02 -30.45 -2.78
CA ILE A 402 -7.65 -30.07 -3.16
C ILE A 402 -6.93 -31.25 -3.81
N ALA A 403 -7.06 -32.46 -3.26
CA ALA A 403 -6.46 -33.66 -3.84
C ALA A 403 -6.97 -33.95 -5.25
N ALA A 404 -8.28 -33.78 -5.49
CA ALA A 404 -8.88 -33.97 -6.80
C ALA A 404 -8.33 -32.94 -7.81
N ALA A 405 -8.31 -31.66 -7.45
CA ALA A 405 -7.77 -30.59 -8.30
C ALA A 405 -6.26 -30.77 -8.58
N ALA A 406 -5.49 -31.13 -7.56
CA ALA A 406 -4.06 -31.41 -7.71
C ALA A 406 -3.80 -32.58 -8.66
N ALA A 407 -4.64 -33.62 -8.63
CA ALA A 407 -4.55 -34.75 -9.56
C ALA A 407 -4.98 -34.39 -10.98
N GLU A 408 -6.00 -33.55 -11.14
CA GLU A 408 -6.48 -33.03 -12.43
C GLU A 408 -5.40 -32.24 -13.15
N HIS A 409 -4.77 -31.28 -12.44
CA HIS A 409 -3.70 -30.42 -12.97
C HIS A 409 -2.30 -31.06 -12.92
N ARG A 410 -2.18 -32.23 -12.29
CA ARG A 410 -0.94 -33.02 -12.17
C ARG A 410 0.22 -32.23 -11.54
N VAL A 411 -0.09 -31.35 -10.59
CA VAL A 411 0.88 -30.49 -9.92
C VAL A 411 1.75 -31.27 -8.94
N VAL A 412 2.94 -30.73 -8.65
CA VAL A 412 3.72 -31.22 -7.51
C VAL A 412 3.06 -30.69 -6.25
N TRP A 413 2.48 -31.58 -5.44
CA TRP A 413 1.82 -31.20 -4.20
C TRP A 413 2.71 -31.48 -2.98
N ARG A 414 2.99 -30.44 -2.19
CA ARG A 414 3.58 -30.52 -0.85
C ARG A 414 2.52 -30.14 0.17
N ARG A 415 2.21 -31.07 1.06
CA ARG A 415 1.19 -30.90 2.08
C ARG A 415 1.81 -30.96 3.47
N GLU A 416 1.34 -30.10 4.35
CA GLU A 416 1.56 -30.22 5.79
C GLU A 416 0.77 -31.40 6.36
N LEU A 417 1.47 -32.28 7.06
CA LEU A 417 0.83 -33.43 7.67
C LEU A 417 0.06 -33.07 8.94
N ASP A 418 -1.05 -33.76 9.13
CA ASP A 418 -1.79 -33.74 10.39
C ASP A 418 -1.28 -34.90 11.27
N PRO A 419 -0.72 -34.67 12.46
CA PRO A 419 -0.26 -35.75 13.33
C PRO A 419 -1.34 -36.77 13.71
N ASP A 420 -2.61 -36.35 13.78
CA ASP A 420 -3.74 -37.19 14.17
C ASP A 420 -4.26 -38.01 12.98
N GLU A 421 -4.32 -37.43 11.77
CA GLU A 421 -4.79 -38.12 10.57
C GLU A 421 -3.68 -38.88 9.82
N ASP A 422 -2.43 -38.43 9.95
CA ASP A 422 -1.22 -39.01 9.35
C ASP A 422 -0.27 -39.56 10.44
N PRO A 423 -0.68 -40.57 11.26
CA PRO A 423 0.10 -41.06 12.41
C PRO A 423 1.34 -41.89 12.02
N GLY A 424 1.64 -42.00 10.71
CA GLY A 424 2.83 -42.69 10.22
C GLY A 424 4.11 -41.94 10.57
N GLU A 425 5.25 -42.63 10.48
CA GLU A 425 6.53 -41.92 10.51
C GLU A 425 6.59 -40.98 9.30
N PRO A 426 6.84 -39.67 9.52
CA PRO A 426 6.89 -38.75 8.41
C PRO A 426 7.95 -39.17 7.40
N GLY A 427 7.54 -39.36 6.14
CA GLY A 427 8.43 -39.62 5.03
C GLY A 427 9.48 -38.51 4.86
N ALA A 428 10.59 -38.85 4.21
CA ALA A 428 11.57 -37.85 3.82
C ALA A 428 10.91 -36.83 2.89
N GLY A 429 10.78 -35.60 3.37
CA GLY A 429 10.31 -34.48 2.58
C GLY A 429 8.86 -34.02 2.80
N GLU A 430 8.27 -34.34 3.95
CA GLU A 430 6.95 -33.85 4.33
C GLU A 430 7.02 -32.52 5.08
N LEU A 431 6.02 -31.67 4.87
CA LEU A 431 5.94 -30.39 5.56
C LEU A 431 5.43 -30.64 6.98
N SER A 432 6.19 -30.20 7.99
CA SER A 432 5.75 -30.28 9.39
C SER A 432 6.48 -29.28 10.28
N VAL A 433 5.77 -28.73 11.25
CA VAL A 433 6.40 -28.03 12.39
C VAL A 433 6.78 -29.12 13.41
N ARG A 434 8.08 -29.36 13.59
CA ARG A 434 8.60 -30.44 14.45
C ARG A 434 8.63 -30.06 15.92
N SER A 435 8.94 -28.81 16.21
CA SER A 435 8.91 -28.24 17.55
C SER A 435 8.65 -26.73 17.47
N ARG A 436 8.07 -26.18 18.54
CA ARG A 436 8.04 -24.74 18.80
C ARG A 436 8.41 -24.50 20.25
N GLU A 437 9.09 -23.39 20.50
CA GLU A 437 9.34 -22.87 21.83
C GLU A 437 9.10 -21.36 21.82
N LEU A 438 8.45 -20.85 22.87
CA LEU A 438 8.28 -19.39 23.01
C LEU A 438 9.65 -18.72 23.14
N ALA A 439 9.79 -17.58 22.46
CA ALA A 439 10.96 -16.72 22.54
C ALA A 439 10.53 -15.28 22.79
N VAL A 440 11.45 -14.44 23.26
CA VAL A 440 11.17 -13.01 23.44
C VAL A 440 10.81 -12.39 22.09
N GLY A 441 9.59 -11.86 21.98
CA GLY A 441 9.08 -11.26 20.75
C GLY A 441 8.59 -12.24 19.68
N GLY A 442 8.48 -13.54 19.97
CA GLY A 442 8.00 -14.51 18.99
C GLY A 442 8.18 -15.96 19.44
N GLN A 443 8.76 -16.78 18.57
CA GLN A 443 8.98 -18.21 18.80
C GLN A 443 10.20 -18.73 18.03
N LEU A 444 10.86 -19.75 18.58
CA LEU A 444 11.83 -20.58 17.87
C LEU A 444 11.11 -21.82 17.37
N VAL A 445 11.27 -22.14 16.08
CA VAL A 445 10.57 -23.25 15.44
C VAL A 445 11.54 -24.14 14.69
N THR A 446 11.30 -25.45 14.76
CA THR A 446 11.96 -26.43 13.89
C THR A 446 11.02 -26.77 12.73
N LEU A 447 11.39 -26.37 11.53
CA LEU A 447 10.59 -26.54 10.31
C LEU A 447 11.19 -27.66 9.46
N ALA A 448 10.41 -28.69 9.18
CA ALA A 448 10.79 -29.75 8.24
C ALA A 448 10.04 -29.57 6.92
N THR A 449 10.76 -29.58 5.81
CA THR A 449 10.20 -29.47 4.46
C THR A 449 10.58 -30.66 3.58
N ALA A 450 10.16 -30.60 2.31
CA ALA A 450 10.64 -31.47 1.24
C ALA A 450 12.16 -31.52 1.11
N ALA A 451 12.84 -30.41 1.39
CA ALA A 451 14.23 -30.24 1.04
C ALA A 451 15.18 -30.35 2.22
N ALA A 452 14.78 -29.91 3.42
CA ALA A 452 15.63 -29.93 4.61
C ALA A 452 14.82 -29.82 5.92
N VAL A 453 15.53 -29.96 7.04
CA VAL A 453 15.06 -29.57 8.37
C VAL A 453 15.86 -28.34 8.81
N TYR A 454 15.15 -27.31 9.23
CA TYR A 454 15.69 -26.05 9.72
C TYR A 454 15.39 -25.96 11.21
N GLU A 455 16.43 -26.07 12.03
CA GLU A 455 16.35 -26.02 13.49
C GLU A 455 16.47 -24.57 13.98
N ASP A 456 15.83 -24.28 15.11
CA ASP A 456 15.93 -23.00 15.83
C ASP A 456 15.68 -21.74 14.98
N VAL A 457 14.73 -21.82 14.04
CA VAL A 457 14.36 -20.66 13.21
C VAL A 457 13.55 -19.67 14.06
N PHE A 458 14.05 -18.45 14.20
CA PHE A 458 13.32 -17.39 14.92
C PHE A 458 12.24 -16.76 14.04
N VAL A 459 10.98 -16.84 14.50
CA VAL A 459 9.82 -16.18 13.89
C VAL A 459 9.29 -15.13 14.88
N PRO A 460 9.37 -13.82 14.58
CA PRO A 460 9.00 -12.73 15.47
C PRO A 460 7.48 -12.50 15.54
N LEU A 461 6.70 -13.58 15.59
CA LEU A 461 5.24 -13.57 15.66
C LEU A 461 4.77 -14.65 16.63
N HIS A 462 3.74 -14.34 17.39
CA HIS A 462 3.18 -15.26 18.39
C HIS A 462 2.12 -16.20 17.78
N GLY A 463 1.93 -17.35 18.42
CA GLY A 463 0.88 -18.31 18.09
C GLY A 463 1.33 -19.43 17.15
N GLU A 464 0.83 -20.63 17.43
CA GLU A 464 1.13 -21.84 16.64
C GLU A 464 0.77 -21.68 15.16
N TYR A 465 -0.34 -21.00 14.87
CA TYR A 465 -0.77 -20.74 13.50
C TYR A 465 0.26 -19.93 12.69
N GLN A 466 1.08 -19.09 13.35
CA GLN A 466 2.16 -18.38 12.67
C GLN A 466 3.37 -19.27 12.37
N ALA A 467 3.67 -20.27 13.21
CA ALA A 467 4.68 -21.29 12.88
C ALA A 467 4.27 -22.09 11.64
N ARG A 468 2.98 -22.42 11.53
CA ARG A 468 2.41 -23.10 10.38
C ARG A 468 2.43 -22.21 9.13
N ASN A 469 2.09 -20.93 9.25
CA ASN A 469 2.27 -19.97 8.15
C ASN A 469 3.75 -19.87 7.71
N ALA A 470 4.69 -19.89 8.65
CA ALA A 470 6.13 -19.88 8.36
C ALA A 470 6.57 -21.15 7.62
N LEU A 471 6.06 -22.32 8.00
CA LEU A 471 6.29 -23.57 7.27
C LEU A 471 5.83 -23.48 5.81
N LEU A 472 4.62 -22.95 5.56
CA LEU A 472 4.11 -22.76 4.19
C LEU A 472 4.95 -21.77 3.41
N ALA A 473 5.33 -20.65 4.02
CA ALA A 473 6.15 -19.63 3.39
C ALA A 473 7.54 -20.17 3.01
N LEU A 474 8.17 -20.95 3.89
CA LEU A 474 9.43 -21.62 3.63
C LEU A 474 9.31 -22.61 2.46
N ALA A 475 8.29 -23.47 2.48
CA ALA A 475 8.05 -24.44 1.41
C ALA A 475 7.75 -23.75 0.06
N ALA A 476 7.03 -22.62 0.08
CA ALA A 476 6.77 -21.81 -1.11
C ALA A 476 8.05 -21.16 -1.66
N ALA A 477 8.91 -20.62 -0.80
CA ALA A 477 10.20 -20.07 -1.19
C ALA A 477 11.12 -21.18 -1.76
N GLU A 478 11.19 -22.35 -1.14
CA GLU A 478 11.92 -23.50 -1.68
C GLU A 478 11.39 -23.90 -3.07
N ALA A 479 10.07 -24.01 -3.22
CA ALA A 479 9.41 -24.32 -4.50
C ALA A 479 9.76 -23.29 -5.58
N PHE A 480 9.78 -22.00 -5.23
CA PHE A 480 10.19 -20.91 -6.11
C PHE A 480 11.62 -21.11 -6.64
N PHE A 481 12.54 -21.64 -5.81
CA PHE A 481 13.92 -21.96 -6.19
C PHE A 481 14.12 -23.39 -6.74
N GLY A 482 13.03 -24.05 -7.15
CA GLY A 482 13.03 -25.39 -7.76
C GLY A 482 13.01 -26.54 -6.76
N GLY A 483 12.48 -26.31 -5.55
CA GLY A 483 12.34 -27.30 -4.48
C GLY A 483 13.64 -27.63 -3.75
N ARG A 484 14.63 -26.73 -3.76
CA ARG A 484 15.93 -26.92 -3.10
C ARG A 484 15.93 -26.26 -1.73
N ALA A 485 16.71 -26.84 -0.82
CA ALA A 485 16.93 -26.27 0.49
C ALA A 485 17.59 -24.89 0.36
N LEU A 486 17.09 -23.93 1.14
CA LEU A 486 17.65 -22.60 1.23
C LEU A 486 18.85 -22.60 2.20
N PRO A 487 19.84 -21.71 1.99
CA PRO A 487 20.88 -21.50 2.98
C PRO A 487 20.29 -21.12 4.34
N PRO A 488 20.72 -21.72 5.47
CA PRO A 488 20.16 -21.41 6.80
C PRO A 488 20.22 -19.92 7.16
N ALA A 489 21.31 -19.22 6.79
CA ALA A 489 21.46 -17.79 7.02
C ALA A 489 20.39 -16.94 6.30
N LEU A 490 19.96 -17.36 5.10
CA LEU A 490 18.89 -16.69 4.36
C LEU A 490 17.54 -16.90 5.05
N VAL A 491 17.29 -18.13 5.52
CA VAL A 491 16.05 -18.45 6.26
C VAL A 491 15.98 -17.66 7.56
N GLU A 492 17.07 -17.57 8.30
CA GLU A 492 17.19 -16.77 9.52
C GLU A 492 16.94 -15.28 9.24
N GLU A 493 17.59 -14.70 8.23
CA GLU A 493 17.41 -13.29 7.83
C GLU A 493 15.97 -12.99 7.37
N GLY A 494 15.41 -13.84 6.53
CA GLY A 494 14.06 -13.68 6.00
C GLY A 494 12.99 -13.74 7.09
N PHE A 495 13.07 -14.72 8.00
CA PHE A 495 12.09 -14.79 9.09
C PHE A 495 12.30 -13.73 10.16
N ALA A 496 13.54 -13.40 10.54
CA ALA A 496 13.81 -12.38 11.55
C ALA A 496 13.32 -10.98 11.14
N SER A 497 13.22 -10.70 9.83
CA SER A 497 12.70 -9.43 9.29
C SER A 497 11.18 -9.44 9.02
N THR A 498 10.49 -10.55 9.31
CA THR A 498 9.05 -10.66 9.09
C THR A 498 8.27 -9.80 10.09
N THR A 499 7.24 -9.12 9.60
CA THR A 499 6.24 -8.43 10.42
C THR A 499 4.85 -8.81 9.95
N SER A 500 3.86 -8.77 10.83
CA SER A 500 2.44 -8.93 10.45
C SER A 500 1.59 -8.01 11.33
N PRO A 501 1.52 -6.71 10.98
CA PRO A 501 0.79 -5.73 11.79
C PRO A 501 -0.67 -6.15 11.99
N GLY A 502 -1.22 -5.89 13.17
CA GLY A 502 -2.58 -6.31 13.54
C GLY A 502 -2.76 -7.81 13.71
N ARG A 503 -1.70 -8.62 13.86
CA ARG A 503 -1.78 -10.07 14.15
C ARG A 503 -1.12 -10.38 15.49
N LEU A 504 -1.93 -10.54 16.53
CA LEU A 504 -1.52 -10.71 17.92
C LEU A 504 -0.39 -9.72 18.30
N GLU A 505 -0.55 -8.46 17.88
CA GLU A 505 0.43 -7.38 18.00
C GLU A 505 0.29 -6.71 19.37
N VAL A 506 1.40 -6.60 20.12
CA VAL A 506 1.43 -5.91 21.40
C VAL A 506 1.59 -4.40 21.17
N LEU A 507 0.53 -3.64 21.46
CA LEU A 507 0.52 -2.17 21.34
C LEU A 507 1.15 -1.50 22.56
N ARG A 508 0.89 -2.03 23.76
CA ARG A 508 1.34 -1.51 25.06
C ARG A 508 1.59 -2.68 26.01
N SER A 509 2.53 -2.54 26.95
CA SER A 509 2.96 -3.61 27.87
C SER A 509 2.48 -3.49 29.32
N SER A 510 1.89 -2.36 29.73
CA SER A 510 1.38 -2.19 31.11
C SER A 510 0.20 -1.20 31.18
N PRO A 511 -1.04 -1.68 31.38
CA PRO A 511 -1.43 -3.10 31.18
C PRO A 511 -1.16 -3.54 29.74
N THR A 512 -1.06 -4.84 29.51
CA THR A 512 -0.77 -5.34 28.16
C THR A 512 -1.98 -5.15 27.28
N VAL A 513 -1.84 -4.37 26.20
CA VAL A 513 -2.88 -4.17 25.19
C VAL A 513 -2.42 -4.83 23.91
N ILE A 514 -3.23 -5.77 23.42
CA ILE A 514 -2.97 -6.57 22.24
C ILE A 514 -4.05 -6.27 21.22
N VAL A 515 -3.68 -6.26 19.94
CA VAL A 515 -4.61 -6.14 18.83
C VAL A 515 -4.49 -7.32 17.88
N ASP A 516 -5.64 -7.85 17.43
CA ASP A 516 -5.71 -8.85 16.39
C ASP A 516 -6.87 -8.58 15.41
N ALA A 517 -6.59 -8.77 14.13
CA ALA A 517 -7.54 -8.55 13.03
C ALA A 517 -8.47 -9.74 12.75
N GLY A 518 -8.47 -10.75 13.63
CA GLY A 518 -9.38 -11.89 13.62
C GLY A 518 -10.84 -11.43 13.68
N HIS A 519 -11.64 -11.89 12.72
CA HIS A 519 -13.00 -11.41 12.48
C HIS A 519 -13.97 -12.52 12.04
N ASN A 520 -13.57 -13.77 12.27
CA ASN A 520 -14.39 -14.96 12.07
C ASN A 520 -14.07 -15.98 13.18
N PRO A 521 -14.99 -16.92 13.46
CA PRO A 521 -14.79 -17.91 14.53
C PRO A 521 -13.51 -18.73 14.35
N HIS A 522 -13.16 -19.12 13.12
CA HIS A 522 -11.95 -19.90 12.84
C HIS A 522 -10.67 -19.14 13.24
N GLY A 523 -10.60 -17.83 12.99
CA GLY A 523 -9.45 -17.00 13.34
C GLY A 523 -9.33 -16.80 14.84
N VAL A 524 -10.45 -16.50 15.51
CA VAL A 524 -10.46 -16.29 16.97
C VAL A 524 -10.19 -17.60 17.73
N ALA A 525 -10.67 -18.74 17.24
CA ALA A 525 -10.34 -20.05 17.80
C ALA A 525 -8.83 -20.36 17.76
N ALA A 526 -8.13 -19.92 16.71
CA ALA A 526 -6.68 -20.06 16.62
C ALA A 526 -5.93 -19.04 17.51
N LEU A 527 -6.52 -17.87 17.72
CA LEU A 527 -5.97 -16.77 18.53
C LEU A 527 -5.94 -17.10 20.02
N MET A 528 -7.01 -17.68 20.58
CA MET A 528 -7.13 -17.85 22.03
C MET A 528 -6.03 -18.72 22.66
N PRO A 529 -5.68 -19.90 22.12
CA PRO A 529 -4.56 -20.69 22.63
C PRO A 529 -3.23 -19.94 22.57
N ALA A 530 -3.02 -19.09 21.55
CA ALA A 530 -1.81 -18.30 21.42
C ALA A 530 -1.71 -17.21 22.51
N ILE A 531 -2.83 -16.61 22.90
CA ILE A 531 -2.88 -15.64 24.01
C ILE A 531 -2.56 -16.33 25.34
N GLU A 532 -3.20 -17.46 25.60
CA GLU A 532 -2.99 -18.24 26.82
C GLU A 532 -1.52 -18.66 26.96
N GLU A 533 -0.94 -19.17 25.89
CA GLU A 533 0.47 -19.60 25.86
C GLU A 533 1.43 -18.41 26.05
N ALA A 534 1.29 -17.34 25.27
CA ALA A 534 2.30 -16.29 25.19
C ALA A 534 2.27 -15.32 26.36
N PHE A 535 1.09 -15.09 26.97
CA PHE A 535 0.91 -14.04 27.97
C PHE A 535 0.46 -14.56 29.35
N GLY A 536 -0.26 -15.68 29.41
CA GLY A 536 -0.71 -16.28 30.67
C GLY A 536 -1.51 -15.33 31.56
N PHE A 537 -2.36 -14.49 30.94
CA PHE A 537 -3.20 -13.53 31.68
C PHE A 537 -4.12 -14.25 32.67
N ARG A 538 -4.28 -13.66 33.85
CA ARG A 538 -5.30 -14.04 34.83
C ARG A 538 -6.61 -13.32 34.59
N HIS A 539 -6.50 -12.07 34.12
CA HIS A 539 -7.64 -11.27 33.74
C HIS A 539 -7.51 -10.80 32.29
N LEU A 540 -8.50 -11.08 31.47
CA LEU A 540 -8.51 -10.71 30.06
C LEU A 540 -9.84 -10.06 29.70
N ILE A 541 -9.76 -8.82 29.23
CA ILE A 541 -10.94 -8.07 28.79
C ILE A 541 -10.89 -7.92 27.28
N ALA A 542 -11.95 -8.34 26.59
CA ALA A 542 -12.07 -8.16 25.15
C ALA A 542 -12.68 -6.79 24.84
N VAL A 543 -12.07 -6.04 23.92
CA VAL A 543 -12.66 -4.87 23.25
C VAL A 543 -13.04 -5.32 21.85
N ILE A 544 -14.34 -5.36 21.57
CA ILE A 544 -14.85 -5.95 20.33
C ILE A 544 -15.66 -4.95 19.51
N GLY A 545 -15.37 -4.95 18.22
CA GLY A 545 -16.18 -4.36 17.17
C GLY A 545 -16.21 -5.34 16.01
N ALA A 546 -17.37 -5.49 15.36
CA ALA A 546 -17.54 -6.45 14.28
C ALA A 546 -18.32 -5.87 13.11
N MET A 547 -18.11 -6.44 11.92
CA MET A 547 -18.95 -6.13 10.75
C MET A 547 -20.26 -6.92 10.84
N ALA A 548 -21.37 -6.33 10.39
CA ALA A 548 -22.70 -6.92 10.48
C ALA A 548 -22.86 -8.21 9.65
N ASP A 549 -22.01 -8.43 8.64
CA ASP A 549 -22.02 -9.63 7.79
C ASP A 549 -21.24 -10.82 8.37
N LYS A 550 -20.68 -10.70 9.58
CA LYS A 550 -19.86 -11.75 10.22
C LYS A 550 -20.63 -12.54 11.27
N ASP A 551 -20.12 -13.73 11.58
CA ASP A 551 -20.65 -14.59 12.67
C ASP A 551 -20.19 -14.06 14.04
N VAL A 552 -20.89 -13.02 14.49
CA VAL A 552 -20.62 -12.31 15.75
C VAL A 552 -20.86 -13.22 16.95
N GLU A 553 -21.95 -13.99 16.95
CA GLU A 553 -22.28 -14.93 18.03
C GLU A 553 -21.19 -16.02 18.16
N GLY A 554 -20.72 -16.57 17.03
CA GLY A 554 -19.63 -17.55 17.02
C GLY A 554 -18.31 -16.99 17.53
N ILE A 555 -17.97 -15.74 17.20
CA ILE A 555 -16.78 -15.06 17.75
C ILE A 555 -16.92 -14.88 19.27
N LEU A 556 -18.04 -14.33 19.74
CA LEU A 556 -18.29 -14.10 21.15
C LEU A 556 -18.28 -15.40 21.95
N SER A 557 -18.85 -16.48 21.41
CA SER A 557 -18.90 -17.80 22.06
C SER A 557 -17.50 -18.39 22.30
N ILE A 558 -16.52 -18.06 21.45
CA ILE A 558 -15.13 -18.48 21.62
C ILE A 558 -14.41 -17.61 22.66
N LEU A 559 -14.71 -16.31 22.69
CA LEU A 559 -14.12 -15.37 23.64
C LEU A 559 -14.63 -15.58 25.07
N GLU A 560 -15.91 -15.95 25.24
CA GLU A 560 -16.59 -16.09 26.53
C GLU A 560 -15.85 -16.92 27.58
N PRO A 561 -15.35 -18.14 27.29
CA PRO A 561 -14.68 -18.95 28.29
C PRO A 561 -13.30 -18.41 28.71
N ALA A 562 -12.73 -17.48 27.95
CA ALA A 562 -11.36 -16.99 28.13
C ALA A 562 -11.28 -15.50 28.52
N CYS A 563 -12.39 -14.74 28.46
CA CYS A 563 -12.44 -13.33 28.80
C CYS A 563 -13.40 -13.07 29.98
N ASP A 564 -12.97 -12.27 30.96
CA ASP A 564 -13.78 -11.94 32.14
C ASP A 564 -14.92 -10.98 31.81
N ALA A 565 -14.73 -10.13 30.80
CA ALA A 565 -15.73 -9.20 30.31
C ALA A 565 -15.45 -8.81 28.87
N VAL A 566 -16.44 -8.19 28.24
CA VAL A 566 -16.35 -7.64 26.89
C VAL A 566 -16.87 -6.21 26.85
N VAL A 567 -16.16 -5.35 26.12
CA VAL A 567 -16.52 -3.97 25.85
C VAL A 567 -16.78 -3.82 24.35
N CYS A 568 -18.04 -3.65 23.97
CA CYS A 568 -18.45 -3.42 22.59
C CYS A 568 -18.18 -1.96 22.20
N VAL A 569 -17.55 -1.76 21.04
CA VAL A 569 -17.18 -0.43 20.50
C VAL A 569 -17.67 -0.29 19.06
N PRO A 570 -17.99 0.95 18.62
CA PRO A 570 -18.29 1.20 17.21
C PRO A 570 -17.02 1.07 16.36
N ILE A 571 -17.23 0.83 15.06
CA ILE A 571 -16.19 0.89 14.02
C ILE A 571 -16.61 1.94 13.01
N ASP A 572 -15.66 2.72 12.49
CA ASP A 572 -15.92 3.68 11.41
C ASP A 572 -16.06 2.97 10.06
N SER A 573 -17.22 2.34 9.87
CA SER A 573 -17.56 1.65 8.63
C SER A 573 -19.07 1.55 8.47
N PRO A 574 -19.62 1.81 7.26
CA PRO A 574 -21.05 1.62 7.00
C PRO A 574 -21.50 0.15 7.08
N ARG A 575 -20.54 -0.79 7.15
CA ARG A 575 -20.79 -2.23 7.33
C ARG A 575 -20.70 -2.67 8.78
N ALA A 576 -20.26 -1.81 9.69
CA ALA A 576 -20.15 -2.14 11.09
C ALA A 576 -21.52 -2.52 11.66
N MET A 577 -21.54 -3.52 12.53
CA MET A 577 -22.68 -3.72 13.41
C MET A 577 -22.74 -2.54 14.38
N ASP A 578 -23.94 -2.02 14.66
CA ASP A 578 -24.11 -1.01 15.69
C ASP A 578 -23.62 -1.52 17.05
N ALA A 579 -22.98 -0.65 17.84
CA ALA A 579 -22.35 -1.06 19.10
C ALA A 579 -23.37 -1.54 20.15
N GLU A 580 -24.60 -1.01 20.15
CA GLU A 580 -25.66 -1.47 21.05
C GLU A 580 -26.27 -2.80 20.59
N ASP A 581 -26.42 -3.00 19.28
CA ASP A 581 -26.85 -4.29 18.71
C ASP A 581 -25.80 -5.38 19.01
N LEU A 582 -24.51 -5.07 18.81
CA LEU A 582 -23.40 -5.93 19.22
C LEU A 582 -23.43 -6.22 20.72
N GLY A 583 -23.72 -5.19 21.53
CA GLY A 583 -23.90 -5.32 22.97
C GLY A 583 -25.08 -6.23 23.34
N ALA A 584 -26.18 -6.22 22.57
CA ALA A 584 -27.30 -7.12 22.80
C ALA A 584 -26.91 -8.59 22.59
N VAL A 585 -26.24 -8.90 21.46
CA VAL A 585 -25.72 -10.24 21.20
C VAL A 585 -24.70 -10.66 22.27
N ALA A 586 -23.79 -9.76 22.65
CA ALA A 586 -22.81 -10.02 23.70
C ALA A 586 -23.46 -10.34 25.05
N ARG A 587 -24.56 -9.66 25.43
CA ARG A 587 -25.29 -9.94 26.68
C ARG A 587 -25.94 -11.32 26.68
N GLU A 588 -26.36 -11.83 25.53
CA GLU A 588 -26.90 -13.19 25.41
C GLU A 588 -25.82 -14.26 25.66
N VAL A 589 -24.58 -13.99 25.25
CA VAL A 589 -23.45 -14.93 25.39
C VAL A 589 -22.73 -14.79 26.73
N PHE A 590 -22.32 -13.57 27.11
CA PHE A 590 -21.54 -13.29 28.32
C PHE A 590 -22.41 -13.06 29.57
N GLY A 591 -23.70 -12.74 29.40
CA GLY A 591 -24.55 -12.28 30.49
C GLY A 591 -24.43 -10.77 30.76
N GLU A 592 -25.47 -10.18 31.32
CA GLU A 592 -25.64 -8.72 31.43
C GLU A 592 -24.52 -8.04 32.26
N ASP A 593 -24.03 -8.69 33.30
CA ASP A 593 -23.03 -8.13 34.23
C ASP A 593 -21.61 -8.04 33.64
N ARG A 594 -21.32 -8.78 32.55
CA ARG A 594 -19.98 -8.88 31.93
C ARG A 594 -19.85 -8.10 30.63
N VAL A 595 -20.86 -7.32 30.25
CA VAL A 595 -20.89 -6.59 28.98
C VAL A 595 -21.00 -5.10 29.22
N GLN A 596 -20.13 -4.34 28.58
CA GLN A 596 -20.25 -2.88 28.48
C GLN A 596 -20.30 -2.45 27.02
N VAL A 597 -20.97 -1.32 26.76
CA VAL A 597 -20.96 -0.66 25.46
C VAL A 597 -20.33 0.72 25.62
N ALA A 598 -19.39 1.06 24.75
CA ALA A 598 -18.76 2.37 24.68
C ALA A 598 -19.10 3.06 23.35
N GLN A 599 -19.04 4.38 23.35
CA GLN A 599 -19.41 5.21 22.19
C GLN A 599 -18.21 5.53 21.28
N ALA A 600 -17.00 5.18 21.71
CA ALA A 600 -15.76 5.35 20.96
C ALA A 600 -14.75 4.27 21.36
N LEU A 601 -13.81 3.97 20.47
CA LEU A 601 -12.74 3.01 20.73
C LEU A 601 -11.89 3.41 21.95
N ALA A 602 -11.48 4.68 22.04
CA ALA A 602 -10.66 5.17 23.15
C ALA A 602 -11.34 4.93 24.51
N ASP A 603 -12.61 5.31 24.63
CA ASP A 603 -13.41 5.05 25.84
C ASP A 603 -13.54 3.55 26.13
N GLY A 604 -13.69 2.72 25.10
CA GLY A 604 -13.78 1.27 25.23
C GLY A 604 -12.50 0.65 25.77
N VAL A 605 -11.35 1.10 25.26
CA VAL A 605 -10.03 0.68 25.75
C VAL A 605 -9.81 1.13 27.19
N ASP A 606 -10.15 2.37 27.54
CA ASP A 606 -9.99 2.88 28.91
C ASP A 606 -10.86 2.08 29.91
N ARG A 607 -12.11 1.75 29.53
CA ARG A 607 -12.97 0.88 30.34
C ARG A 607 -12.40 -0.52 30.48
N ALA A 608 -11.90 -1.11 29.40
CA ALA A 608 -11.31 -2.44 29.43
C ALA A 608 -10.06 -2.47 30.33
N VAL A 609 -9.22 -1.44 30.27
CA VAL A 609 -8.08 -1.27 31.16
C VAL A 609 -8.55 -1.21 32.63
N ALA A 610 -9.52 -0.36 32.95
CA ALA A 610 -10.05 -0.24 34.31
C ALA A 610 -10.66 -1.55 34.84
N LEU A 611 -11.35 -2.31 33.97
CA LEU A 611 -11.89 -3.63 34.32
C LEU A 611 -10.77 -4.65 34.56
N SER A 612 -9.71 -4.63 33.74
CA SER A 612 -8.58 -5.54 33.88
C SER A 612 -7.74 -5.29 35.14
N GLU A 613 -7.74 -4.05 35.65
CA GLU A 613 -7.05 -3.62 36.86
C GLU A 613 -7.88 -3.80 38.15
N GLY A 614 -9.17 -4.14 38.02
CA GLY A 614 -10.14 -4.18 39.12
C GLY A 614 -9.98 -5.30 40.16
N GLU A 615 -8.96 -6.15 40.03
CA GLU A 615 -8.65 -7.24 40.96
C GLU A 615 -7.24 -7.07 41.56
N ASP A 616 -7.02 -7.52 42.80
CA ASP A 616 -5.78 -7.38 43.62
C ASP A 616 -4.52 -8.11 43.04
N GLY A 617 -4.38 -8.20 41.71
CA GLY A 617 -3.29 -8.83 40.99
C GLY A 617 -2.21 -7.85 40.48
N PRO A 618 -1.01 -8.35 40.11
CA PRO A 618 0.00 -7.53 39.43
C PRO A 618 -0.51 -7.09 38.05
N MET A 619 -0.25 -5.85 37.63
CA MET A 619 -0.66 -5.32 36.30
C MET A 619 -0.16 -6.16 35.12
N THR A 620 0.90 -6.96 35.30
CA THR A 620 1.44 -7.87 34.28
C THR A 620 0.60 -9.13 34.08
N ALA A 621 -0.36 -9.40 34.97
CA ALA A 621 -1.29 -10.51 34.88
C ALA A 621 -2.63 -10.13 34.22
N SER A 622 -2.78 -8.86 33.83
CA SER A 622 -4.00 -8.31 33.22
C SER A 622 -3.74 -7.94 31.76
N GLY A 623 -4.68 -8.28 30.89
CA GLY A 623 -4.60 -8.03 29.45
C GLY A 623 -5.88 -7.43 28.88
N VAL A 624 -5.72 -6.64 27.83
CA VAL A 624 -6.80 -6.16 26.97
C VAL A 624 -6.57 -6.68 25.57
N LEU A 625 -7.58 -7.35 25.00
CA LEU A 625 -7.56 -7.85 23.63
C LEU A 625 -8.53 -7.04 22.76
N ILE A 626 -8.01 -6.29 21.78
CA ILE A 626 -8.80 -5.61 20.77
C ILE A 626 -8.94 -6.53 19.55
N VAL A 627 -10.16 -6.97 19.22
CA VAL A 627 -10.40 -7.99 18.19
C VAL A 627 -11.79 -7.86 17.53
N GLY A 628 -12.00 -8.49 16.38
CA GLY A 628 -13.31 -8.64 15.73
C GLY A 628 -13.40 -8.04 14.33
N SER A 629 -12.43 -7.20 13.94
CA SER A 629 -12.39 -6.56 12.63
C SER A 629 -10.99 -6.09 12.27
N VAL A 630 -10.65 -6.15 10.97
CA VAL A 630 -9.42 -5.55 10.46
C VAL A 630 -9.43 -4.03 10.61
N VAL A 631 -10.59 -3.39 10.43
CA VAL A 631 -10.74 -1.92 10.58
C VAL A 631 -10.54 -1.51 12.04
N LEU A 632 -11.11 -2.26 12.98
CA LEU A 632 -10.89 -2.03 14.41
C LEU A 632 -9.41 -2.17 14.79
N ALA A 633 -8.74 -3.19 14.22
CA ALA A 633 -7.32 -3.37 14.45
C ALA A 633 -6.50 -2.17 13.94
N ALA A 634 -6.85 -1.61 12.78
CA ALA A 634 -6.24 -0.41 12.25
C ALA A 634 -6.49 0.84 13.12
N GLU A 635 -7.73 1.08 13.53
CA GLU A 635 -8.10 2.19 14.42
C GLU A 635 -7.34 2.11 15.75
N ALA A 636 -7.19 0.90 16.30
CA ALA A 636 -6.40 0.67 17.51
C ALA A 636 -4.91 0.98 17.29
N ARG A 637 -4.32 0.54 16.18
CA ARG A 637 -2.92 0.88 15.86
C ARG A 637 -2.73 2.39 15.77
N ALA A 638 -3.64 3.09 15.08
CA ALA A 638 -3.62 4.54 14.97
C ALA A 638 -3.74 5.24 16.35
N LEU A 639 -4.67 4.78 17.20
CA LEU A 639 -4.84 5.28 18.57
C LEU A 639 -3.54 5.16 19.40
N PHE A 640 -2.82 4.05 19.23
CA PHE A 640 -1.54 3.79 19.92
C PHE A 640 -0.31 4.30 19.16
N ARG A 641 -0.49 5.14 18.13
CA ARG A 641 0.58 5.75 17.31
C ARG A 641 1.53 4.72 16.70
N ARG A 642 0.99 3.58 16.28
CA ARG A 642 1.69 2.59 15.44
C ARG A 642 1.34 2.87 13.98
N PRO A 643 2.33 3.20 13.12
CA PRO A 643 2.09 3.43 11.70
C PRO A 643 1.63 2.16 10.99
#